data_AF-A0A1B3IIV6-F1
#
_entry.id   AF-A0A1B3IIV6-F1
#
_cell.length_a   1.000
_cell.length_b   1.000
_cell.length_c   1.000
_cell.angle_alpha   90.00
_cell.angle_beta   90.00
_cell.angle_gamma   90.00
#
_symmetry.space_group_name_H-M   'P 1'
#
loop_
_entity.id
_entity.type
_entity.pdbx_description
1 polymer ?
#
loop_
_entity_poly.entity_id
_entity_poly.type
_entity_poly.pdbx_seq_one_letter_code
_entity_poly.pdbx_strand_id
1 'polypeptide(L)'
;AYHYDVKITPERPKKFYRQAFEQYRVEHLGGAIAAFDGRASAYSAVKLKCSSQGQEVKILDRHGRTLTYTLEIKETEDSEVDLNSLRNYMKDRIYDKPMRALQCLEVVLAAPCHNTAIRAGRSFYKRSEPGKAFDLNDGYEALVGLYQAFVLGDRPFVNVDISHKSFPKAMTIIEYLEQYQRKRIDKSTNLDDRRYKIESFLKGMNIVYDPPACFASAPRVFRVNGLSKFPASSQKFELDGKQTTVAEYFRSRKYNLKYPNLLCLHVGPPLKNIYLPIELCRIEDGQALNRKDGANQVAAMIKYAATPTNERKAKIIRLMEYFRHNLDPTISHFGIRLGSDFIVVNTRTLNAPQIEYKNKLASVRNGSWRMDGMQFYDPKPKPHKWAILYGKIDYMSVVDFQGMIIQLSRTVNVCLNDNAEIRNYLDLRELDSHFLDLKNNQFDLVYVIIPNSGSVYDVVKQKAELEHGILTQCIKENTVLRKCNLQCIGNVLLKVNSKLNGINHKLKDDTLCLLKNAMFLGADVTHPSPDQREIPSVVGVAASHDPFGASYNMQYRLQRSDLEEIQDMESITLEHLRVYHQYRKSYPEHIVYYRDGVSDGQFPKIKKEELSGISAACTKLLINPKICCVIVVKRHHTRFFPNGTPSLYNKFNNVDPGTVVDRTIVHPNEMQFFMVSHQSIQGTAKPTRYNVIENTGNLDIDLLQQLTYNLCHMFPRCNRAVSYPAPAYLAHLAAARGRVYLTGCTKFLTPKEEYEKRLIV
;
A
#
# COMPACT_ATOMS: atom_id res chain seq x y z
N ALA A 1 -20.20 10.95 -27.52
CA ALA A 1 -20.22 12.02 -26.50
C ALA A 1 -19.28 13.12 -26.93
N TYR A 2 -19.32 14.30 -26.31
CA TYR A 2 -18.48 15.44 -26.67
C TYR A 2 -17.58 15.83 -25.50
N HIS A 3 -16.31 16.17 -25.78
CA HIS A 3 -15.29 16.58 -24.83
C HIS A 3 -14.95 18.07 -25.02
N TYR A 4 -14.87 18.79 -23.91
CA TYR A 4 -14.55 20.21 -23.85
C TYR A 4 -13.44 20.48 -22.83
N ASP A 5 -12.58 21.44 -23.17
CA ASP A 5 -11.64 22.05 -22.25
C ASP A 5 -12.31 23.19 -21.48
N VAL A 6 -12.10 23.20 -20.17
CA VAL A 6 -12.63 24.19 -19.23
C VAL A 6 -11.47 24.93 -18.60
N LYS A 7 -11.36 26.22 -18.89
CA LYS A 7 -10.38 27.11 -18.27
C LYS A 7 -11.09 28.00 -17.25
N ILE A 8 -10.55 28.06 -16.04
CA ILE A 8 -11.11 28.83 -14.93
C ILE A 8 -10.03 29.78 -14.39
N THR A 9 -10.31 31.07 -14.38
CA THR A 9 -9.43 32.12 -13.85
C THR A 9 -10.15 33.00 -12.82
N PRO A 10 -9.43 33.62 -11.87
CA PRO A 10 -8.03 33.39 -11.54
C PRO A 10 -7.82 32.01 -10.90
N GLU A 11 -6.57 31.52 -10.90
CA GLU A 11 -6.26 30.28 -10.19
C GLU A 11 -6.50 30.44 -8.68
N ARG A 12 -7.44 29.66 -8.15
CA ARG A 12 -7.83 29.63 -6.74
C ARG A 12 -7.91 28.18 -6.27
N PRO A 13 -8.12 27.90 -4.97
CA PRO A 13 -8.25 26.53 -4.49
C PRO A 13 -9.30 25.76 -5.29
N LYS A 14 -8.85 24.69 -5.96
CA LYS A 14 -9.62 23.89 -6.94
C LYS A 14 -10.91 23.26 -6.37
N LYS A 15 -11.10 23.30 -5.05
CA LYS A 15 -12.35 22.90 -4.38
C LYS A 15 -13.58 23.69 -4.86
N PHE A 16 -13.37 24.91 -5.36
CA PHE A 16 -14.44 25.79 -5.84
C PHE A 16 -14.77 25.63 -7.34
N TYR A 17 -13.92 24.95 -8.11
CA TYR A 17 -14.05 24.91 -9.57
C TYR A 17 -15.36 24.25 -10.03
N ARG A 18 -15.83 23.22 -9.30
CA ARG A 18 -17.12 22.58 -9.60
C ARG A 18 -18.31 23.52 -9.39
N GLN A 19 -18.29 24.33 -8.33
CA GLN A 19 -19.35 25.30 -8.05
C GLN A 19 -19.35 26.40 -9.12
N ALA A 20 -18.17 26.87 -9.53
CA ALA A 20 -18.03 27.86 -10.60
C ALA A 20 -18.52 27.31 -11.95
N PHE A 21 -18.16 26.06 -12.28
CA PHE A 21 -18.66 25.39 -13.48
C PHE A 21 -20.17 25.22 -13.46
N GLU A 22 -20.75 24.83 -12.32
CA GLU A 22 -22.20 24.68 -12.18
C GLU A 22 -22.93 26.02 -12.38
N GLN A 23 -22.40 27.10 -11.81
CA GLN A 23 -22.96 28.44 -12.03
C GLN A 23 -22.89 28.85 -13.51
N TYR A 24 -21.76 28.59 -14.17
CA TYR A 24 -21.60 28.86 -15.60
C TYR A 24 -22.57 28.05 -16.46
N ARG A 25 -22.76 26.77 -16.12
CA ARG A 25 -23.68 25.87 -16.81
C ARG A 25 -25.12 26.40 -16.79
N VAL A 26 -25.54 26.96 -15.65
CA VAL A 26 -26.88 27.55 -15.50
C VAL A 26 -26.99 28.88 -16.25
N GLU A 27 -26.05 29.81 -16.03
CA GLU A 27 -26.13 31.18 -16.58
C GLU A 27 -25.86 31.26 -18.08
N HIS A 28 -24.88 30.50 -18.58
CA HIS A 28 -24.32 30.67 -19.93
C HIS A 28 -24.56 29.49 -20.87
N LEU A 29 -24.87 28.30 -20.35
CA LEU A 29 -25.21 27.12 -21.15
C LEU A 29 -26.70 26.74 -21.08
N GLY A 30 -27.56 27.62 -20.54
CA GLY A 30 -29.00 27.39 -20.45
C GLY A 30 -29.37 26.16 -19.62
N GLY A 31 -28.53 25.77 -18.65
CA GLY A 31 -28.75 24.58 -17.83
C GLY A 31 -28.50 23.25 -18.55
N ALA A 32 -27.72 23.23 -19.64
CA ALA A 32 -27.34 22.00 -20.34
C ALA A 32 -26.68 20.97 -19.40
N ILE A 33 -26.93 19.68 -19.61
CA ILE A 33 -26.36 18.62 -18.78
C ILE A 33 -24.93 18.32 -19.23
N ALA A 34 -23.96 18.52 -18.34
CA ALA A 34 -22.55 18.25 -18.58
C ALA A 34 -21.87 17.73 -17.32
N ALA A 35 -21.01 16.71 -17.47
CA ALA A 35 -20.18 16.17 -16.41
C ALA A 35 -18.83 16.89 -16.39
N PHE A 36 -18.35 17.32 -15.22
CA PHE A 36 -17.07 18.04 -15.10
C PHE A 36 -16.12 17.35 -14.12
N ASP A 37 -14.87 17.15 -14.53
CA ASP A 37 -13.85 16.49 -13.74
C ASP A 37 -13.37 17.33 -12.54
N GLY A 38 -13.78 18.60 -12.48
CA GLY A 38 -13.42 19.57 -11.44
C GLY A 38 -12.04 20.18 -11.62
N ARG A 39 -11.43 20.04 -12.80
CA ARG A 39 -10.12 20.57 -13.14
C ARG A 39 -10.17 21.31 -14.46
N ALA A 40 -10.33 20.58 -15.56
CA ALA A 40 -10.15 21.13 -16.90
C ALA A 40 -10.96 20.41 -17.97
N SER A 41 -11.62 19.28 -17.69
CA SER A 41 -12.32 18.51 -18.73
C SER A 41 -13.80 18.35 -18.39
N ALA A 42 -14.64 18.75 -19.33
CA ALA A 42 -16.08 18.54 -19.28
C ALA A 42 -16.56 17.66 -20.43
N TYR A 43 -17.65 16.93 -20.19
CA TYR A 43 -18.24 16.01 -21.16
C TYR A 43 -19.76 16.22 -21.23
N SER A 44 -20.33 16.11 -22.43
CA SER A 44 -21.79 16.11 -22.64
C SER A 44 -22.22 15.03 -23.63
N ALA A 45 -23.47 14.57 -23.52
CA ALA A 45 -24.04 13.65 -24.51
C ALA A 45 -24.45 14.36 -25.80
N VAL A 46 -24.88 15.63 -25.68
CA VAL A 46 -25.29 16.52 -26.79
C VAL A 46 -24.30 17.66 -26.95
N LYS A 47 -24.07 18.10 -28.18
CA LYS A 47 -23.15 19.20 -28.49
C LYS A 47 -23.60 20.50 -27.78
N LEU A 48 -22.68 21.13 -27.04
CA LEU A 48 -22.92 22.35 -26.29
C LEU A 48 -22.71 23.57 -27.19
N LYS A 49 -23.51 24.62 -26.97
CA LYS A 49 -23.30 25.93 -27.59
C LYS A 49 -22.29 26.71 -26.76
N CYS A 50 -21.00 26.45 -26.99
CA CYS A 50 -19.91 27.10 -26.26
C CYS A 50 -19.57 28.48 -26.83
N SER A 51 -19.19 29.41 -25.96
CA SER A 51 -18.56 30.67 -26.35
C SER A 51 -17.07 30.60 -26.05
N SER A 52 -16.23 30.98 -27.03
CA SER A 52 -14.78 31.09 -26.85
C SER A 52 -14.36 32.32 -26.02
N GLN A 53 -15.31 33.19 -25.66
CA GLN A 53 -15.08 34.34 -24.79
C GLN A 53 -15.36 33.96 -23.34
N GLY A 54 -14.42 34.26 -22.45
CA GLY A 54 -14.57 33.99 -21.02
C GLY A 54 -15.75 34.75 -20.42
N GLN A 55 -16.63 34.07 -19.71
CA GLN A 55 -17.76 34.67 -18.99
C GLN A 55 -17.53 34.66 -17.49
N GLU A 56 -17.93 35.73 -16.83
CA GLU A 56 -17.84 35.85 -15.38
C GLU A 56 -18.99 35.14 -14.68
N VAL A 57 -18.69 34.43 -13.58
CA VAL A 57 -19.67 33.85 -12.66
C VAL A 57 -19.28 34.15 -11.23
N LYS A 58 -20.28 34.23 -10.35
CA LYS A 58 -20.09 34.49 -8.92
C LYS A 58 -20.60 33.31 -8.11
N ILE A 59 -19.78 32.82 -7.20
CA ILE A 59 -20.15 31.76 -6.26
C ILE A 59 -19.97 32.22 -4.82
N LEU A 60 -20.70 31.60 -3.90
CA LEU A 60 -20.54 31.83 -2.46
C LEU A 60 -19.77 30.68 -1.82
N ASP A 61 -18.76 31.00 -1.02
CA ASP A 61 -18.12 29.99 -0.17
C ASP A 61 -18.97 29.66 1.07
N ARG A 62 -18.59 28.59 1.78
CA ARG A 62 -19.27 28.14 3.01
C ARG A 62 -19.27 29.16 4.17
N HIS A 63 -18.54 30.26 4.03
CA HIS A 63 -18.43 31.34 5.01
C HIS A 63 -19.07 32.64 4.49
N GLY A 64 -19.87 32.57 3.41
CA GLY A 64 -20.62 33.70 2.87
C GLY A 64 -19.80 34.66 1.99
N ARG A 65 -18.58 34.29 1.59
CA ARG A 65 -17.76 35.16 0.73
C ARG A 65 -18.09 34.94 -0.73
N THR A 66 -18.27 36.05 -1.44
CA THR A 66 -18.42 36.01 -2.90
C THR A 66 -17.06 35.83 -3.56
N LEU A 67 -16.96 34.79 -4.39
CA LEU A 67 -15.80 34.50 -5.22
C LEU A 67 -16.20 34.64 -6.69
N THR A 68 -15.54 35.55 -7.39
CA THR A 68 -15.67 35.73 -8.83
C THR A 68 -14.69 34.84 -9.60
N TYR A 69 -15.17 34.19 -10.66
CA TYR A 69 -14.39 33.44 -11.62
C TYR A 69 -14.77 33.80 -13.05
N THR A 70 -13.82 33.72 -13.97
CA THR A 70 -14.07 33.74 -15.41
C THR A 70 -13.87 32.33 -15.95
N LEU A 71 -14.86 31.83 -16.68
CA LEU A 71 -14.83 30.50 -17.29
C LEU A 71 -14.88 30.62 -18.82
N GLU A 72 -14.05 29.81 -19.45
CA GLU A 72 -13.97 29.66 -20.90
C GLU A 72 -14.09 28.16 -21.21
N ILE A 73 -15.05 27.79 -22.05
CA ILE A 73 -15.30 26.41 -22.46
C ILE A 73 -15.11 26.32 -23.97
N LYS A 74 -14.25 25.40 -24.41
CA LYS A 74 -13.93 25.17 -25.82
C LYS A 74 -14.01 23.70 -26.16
N GLU A 75 -14.45 23.39 -27.38
CA GLU A 75 -14.30 22.03 -27.93
C GLU A 75 -12.81 21.69 -28.02
N THR A 76 -12.46 20.46 -27.67
CA THR A 76 -11.12 19.92 -27.92
C THR A 76 -10.90 19.69 -29.42
N GLU A 77 -9.65 19.58 -29.86
CA GLU A 77 -9.31 19.31 -31.27
C GLU A 77 -9.99 18.04 -31.79
N ASP A 78 -10.01 17.00 -30.95
CA ASP A 78 -10.82 15.81 -31.11
C ASP A 78 -11.96 15.88 -30.08
N SER A 79 -13.08 16.51 -30.46
CA SER A 79 -14.21 16.73 -29.53
C SER A 79 -15.13 15.52 -29.41
N GLU A 80 -15.16 14.64 -30.40
CA GLU A 80 -16.02 13.45 -30.36
C GLU A 80 -15.36 12.30 -29.60
N VAL A 81 -16.06 11.80 -28.59
CA VAL A 81 -15.70 10.60 -27.84
C VAL A 81 -16.59 9.46 -28.31
N ASP A 82 -16.00 8.52 -29.04
CA ASP A 82 -16.68 7.31 -29.50
C ASP A 82 -16.93 6.35 -28.33
N LEU A 83 -18.18 6.30 -27.84
CA LEU A 83 -18.61 5.34 -26.82
C LEU A 83 -18.90 3.95 -27.39
N ASN A 84 -19.04 3.80 -28.71
CA ASN A 84 -19.25 2.51 -29.37
C ASN A 84 -18.01 1.61 -29.25
N SER A 85 -16.83 2.20 -29.11
CA SER A 85 -15.59 1.51 -28.73
C SER A 85 -15.75 0.61 -27.49
N LEU A 86 -16.62 0.94 -26.53
CA LEU A 86 -16.91 0.10 -25.35
C LEU A 86 -17.76 -1.15 -25.66
N ARG A 87 -18.31 -1.27 -26.87
CA ARG A 87 -19.01 -2.47 -27.36
C ARG A 87 -18.12 -3.33 -28.24
N ASN A 88 -17.16 -2.71 -28.92
CA ASN A 88 -16.30 -3.37 -29.90
C ASN A 88 -14.88 -3.66 -29.39
N TYR A 89 -14.52 -3.20 -28.18
CA TYR A 89 -13.18 -3.40 -27.58
C TYR A 89 -12.72 -4.86 -27.53
N MET A 90 -13.65 -5.82 -27.56
CA MET A 90 -13.34 -7.24 -27.64
C MET A 90 -12.63 -7.64 -28.96
N LYS A 91 -12.47 -6.73 -29.92
CA LYS A 91 -11.62 -6.94 -31.10
C LYS A 91 -10.16 -6.50 -30.87
N ASP A 92 -9.93 -5.70 -29.82
CA ASP A 92 -8.64 -5.09 -29.50
C ASP A 92 -7.96 -5.81 -28.32
N ARG A 93 -6.69 -5.49 -28.03
CA ARG A 93 -5.96 -6.01 -26.86
C ARG A 93 -6.23 -5.13 -25.62
N ILE A 94 -6.08 -5.63 -24.39
CA ILE A 94 -6.45 -4.85 -23.18
C ILE A 94 -5.59 -3.60 -22.99
N TYR A 95 -4.39 -3.50 -23.57
CA TYR A 95 -3.60 -2.26 -23.45
C TYR A 95 -4.06 -1.18 -24.45
N ASP A 96 -4.82 -1.56 -25.47
CA ASP A 96 -5.48 -0.66 -26.42
C ASP A 96 -6.90 -0.30 -25.92
N LYS A 97 -7.07 -0.14 -24.59
CA LYS A 97 -8.40 0.20 -24.04
C LYS A 97 -8.90 1.48 -24.69
N PRO A 98 -10.23 1.62 -24.85
CA PRO A 98 -10.85 2.87 -25.25
C PRO A 98 -10.76 3.90 -24.11
N MET A 99 -9.55 4.44 -23.88
CA MET A 99 -9.21 5.25 -22.71
C MET A 99 -10.02 6.55 -22.67
N ARG A 100 -10.27 7.19 -23.83
CA ARG A 100 -11.12 8.39 -23.92
C ARG A 100 -12.56 8.09 -23.48
N ALA A 101 -13.13 6.98 -23.93
CA ALA A 101 -14.48 6.56 -23.53
C ALA A 101 -14.52 6.22 -22.03
N LEU A 102 -13.55 5.45 -21.51
CA LEU A 102 -13.47 5.12 -20.09
C LEU A 102 -13.30 6.38 -19.22
N GLN A 103 -12.46 7.34 -19.62
CA GLN A 103 -12.27 8.60 -18.89
C GLN A 103 -13.54 9.44 -18.89
N CYS A 104 -14.23 9.56 -20.03
CA CYS A 104 -15.54 10.21 -20.11
C CYS A 104 -16.52 9.57 -19.12
N LEU A 105 -16.63 8.24 -19.11
CA LEU A 105 -17.54 7.54 -18.21
C LEU A 105 -17.12 7.67 -16.74
N GLU A 106 -15.83 7.66 -16.40
CA GLU A 106 -15.35 7.92 -15.02
C GLU A 106 -15.81 9.29 -14.50
N VAL A 107 -15.81 10.33 -15.34
CA VAL A 107 -16.28 11.67 -14.97
C VAL A 107 -17.79 11.70 -14.80
N VAL A 108 -18.53 11.04 -15.70
CA VAL A 108 -20.00 10.92 -15.62
C VAL A 108 -20.44 10.17 -14.37
N LEU A 109 -19.81 9.04 -14.07
CA LEU A 109 -20.12 8.21 -12.90
C LEU A 109 -19.85 8.92 -11.57
N ALA A 110 -18.88 9.84 -11.54
CA ALA A 110 -18.54 10.64 -10.37
C ALA A 110 -19.52 11.78 -10.06
N ALA A 111 -20.32 12.22 -11.03
CA ALA A 111 -21.22 13.37 -10.92
C ALA A 111 -22.13 13.35 -9.67
N PRO A 112 -22.91 12.29 -9.39
CA PRO A 112 -23.83 12.26 -8.24
C PRO A 112 -23.12 12.32 -6.87
N CYS A 113 -21.82 11.97 -6.81
CA CYS A 113 -21.09 11.89 -5.56
C CYS A 113 -20.50 13.23 -5.10
N HIS A 114 -20.34 14.21 -6.01
CA HIS A 114 -19.55 15.42 -5.74
C HIS A 114 -20.16 16.35 -4.69
N ASN A 115 -21.49 16.38 -4.57
CA ASN A 115 -22.19 17.30 -3.66
C ASN A 115 -22.37 16.71 -2.25
N THR A 116 -22.31 15.38 -2.13
CA THR A 116 -22.67 14.65 -0.90
C THR A 116 -21.47 14.03 -0.19
N ALA A 117 -20.32 13.92 -0.85
CA ALA A 117 -19.15 13.25 -0.31
C ALA A 117 -17.83 13.99 -0.56
N ILE A 118 -16.82 13.64 0.23
CA ILE A 118 -15.45 14.14 0.08
C ILE A 118 -14.73 13.23 -0.91
N ARG A 119 -14.23 13.79 -2.02
CA ARG A 119 -13.43 13.03 -2.99
C ARG A 119 -11.98 12.92 -2.53
N ALA A 120 -11.44 11.70 -2.47
CA ALA A 120 -10.00 11.45 -2.37
C ALA A 120 -9.61 10.30 -3.31
N GLY A 121 -8.78 10.62 -4.32
CA GLY A 121 -8.48 9.70 -5.41
C GLY A 121 -9.74 9.34 -6.21
N ARG A 122 -9.98 8.03 -6.37
CA ARG A 122 -11.16 7.43 -7.02
C ARG A 122 -12.30 7.09 -6.05
N SER A 123 -12.20 7.53 -4.80
CA SER A 123 -13.17 7.23 -3.76
C SER A 123 -13.93 8.47 -3.29
N PHE A 124 -15.19 8.26 -2.89
CA PHE A 124 -16.11 9.28 -2.38
C PHE A 124 -16.53 8.94 -0.95
N TYR A 125 -16.02 9.69 0.02
CA TYR A 125 -16.19 9.44 1.45
C TYR A 125 -17.41 10.16 2.01
N LYS A 126 -18.36 9.39 2.56
CA LYS A 126 -19.52 9.92 3.27
C LYS A 126 -19.07 10.47 4.63
N ARG A 127 -19.53 11.67 4.98
CA ARG A 127 -19.30 12.24 6.32
C ARG A 127 -20.01 11.42 7.40
N SER A 128 -19.42 11.35 8.58
CA SER A 128 -20.05 10.77 9.76
C SER A 128 -21.33 11.52 10.10
N GLU A 129 -22.37 10.78 10.52
CA GLU A 129 -23.54 11.40 11.16
C GLU A 129 -23.13 12.00 12.51
N PRO A 130 -23.77 13.09 12.97
CA PRO A 130 -23.49 13.68 14.28
C PRO A 130 -23.49 12.62 15.40
N GLY A 131 -22.41 12.57 16.17
CA GLY A 131 -22.24 11.60 17.27
C GLY A 131 -21.88 10.17 16.86
N LYS A 132 -21.78 9.85 15.55
CA LYS A 132 -21.45 8.50 15.06
C LYS A 132 -20.05 8.36 14.44
N ALA A 133 -19.17 9.35 14.66
CA ALA A 133 -17.80 9.31 14.18
C ALA A 133 -17.02 8.16 14.84
N PHE A 134 -16.33 7.35 14.03
CA PHE A 134 -15.45 6.31 14.56
C PHE A 134 -14.08 6.91 14.88
N ASP A 135 -13.73 6.98 16.16
CA ASP A 135 -12.48 7.56 16.62
C ASP A 135 -11.27 6.69 16.25
N LEU A 136 -10.29 7.30 15.57
CA LEU A 136 -9.00 6.68 15.30
C LEU A 136 -7.92 7.07 16.32
N ASN A 137 -8.30 7.81 17.36
CA ASN A 137 -7.44 8.52 18.30
C ASN A 137 -6.69 9.70 17.65
N ASP A 138 -5.94 10.43 18.47
CA ASP A 138 -5.04 11.52 18.05
C ASP A 138 -5.73 12.57 17.15
N GLY A 139 -7.02 12.84 17.38
CA GLY A 139 -7.79 13.86 16.64
C GLY A 139 -8.30 13.42 15.26
N TYR A 140 -8.34 12.12 14.96
CA TYR A 140 -8.80 11.59 13.68
C TYR A 140 -10.07 10.75 13.79
N GLU A 141 -10.80 10.65 12.69
CA GLU A 141 -11.90 9.73 12.50
C GLU A 141 -11.73 8.89 11.22
N ALA A 142 -12.37 7.73 11.19
CA ALA A 142 -12.45 6.89 10.01
C ALA A 142 -13.72 7.19 9.22
N LEU A 143 -13.57 7.53 7.94
CA LEU A 143 -14.69 7.61 7.01
C LEU A 143 -14.69 6.42 6.06
N VAL A 144 -15.90 5.93 5.74
CA VAL A 144 -16.14 4.93 4.71
C VAL A 144 -16.56 5.64 3.43
N GLY A 145 -15.95 5.27 2.32
CA GLY A 145 -16.26 5.83 1.01
C GLY A 145 -16.48 4.78 -0.05
N LEU A 146 -17.24 5.15 -1.07
CA LEU A 146 -17.46 4.33 -2.27
C LEU A 146 -16.28 4.53 -3.21
N TYR A 147 -15.56 3.45 -3.48
CA TYR A 147 -14.72 3.34 -4.67
C TYR A 147 -15.60 2.92 -5.85
N GLN A 148 -15.37 3.53 -7.01
CA GLN A 148 -16.03 3.13 -8.24
C GLN A 148 -15.11 3.34 -9.46
N ALA A 149 -15.15 2.40 -10.39
CA ALA A 149 -14.43 2.48 -11.66
C ALA A 149 -15.09 1.62 -12.73
N PHE A 150 -15.00 2.04 -13.99
CA PHE A 150 -15.32 1.18 -15.12
C PHE A 150 -14.22 0.15 -15.32
N VAL A 151 -14.62 -1.10 -15.54
CA VAL A 151 -13.72 -2.20 -15.86
C VAL A 151 -14.27 -2.97 -17.05
N LEU A 152 -13.38 -3.59 -17.82
CA LEU A 152 -13.72 -4.37 -19.01
C LEU A 152 -13.60 -5.86 -18.69
N GLY A 153 -14.64 -6.63 -18.99
CA GLY A 153 -14.65 -8.10 -18.95
C GLY A 153 -15.10 -8.65 -20.31
N ASP A 154 -16.05 -9.58 -20.33
CA ASP A 154 -16.81 -9.98 -21.52
C ASP A 154 -17.79 -8.89 -22.01
N ARG A 155 -18.05 -7.91 -21.14
CA ARG A 155 -18.72 -6.64 -21.40
C ARG A 155 -18.22 -5.59 -20.40
N PRO A 156 -18.58 -4.31 -20.56
CA PRO A 156 -18.25 -3.28 -19.56
C PRO A 156 -19.00 -3.51 -18.25
N PHE A 157 -18.30 -3.33 -17.12
CA PHE A 157 -18.86 -3.37 -15.78
C PHE A 157 -18.47 -2.13 -14.98
N VAL A 158 -19.25 -1.82 -13.93
CA VAL A 158 -18.85 -0.88 -12.89
C VAL A 158 -18.41 -1.67 -11.67
N ASN A 159 -17.11 -1.57 -11.35
CA ASN A 159 -16.55 -2.16 -10.15
C ASN A 159 -16.75 -1.20 -8.97
N VAL A 160 -17.54 -1.62 -7.99
CA VAL A 160 -17.80 -0.87 -6.76
C VAL A 160 -17.23 -1.60 -5.55
N ASP A 161 -16.60 -0.85 -4.65
CA ASP A 161 -16.04 -1.38 -3.42
C ASP A 161 -16.08 -0.32 -2.32
N ILE A 162 -15.95 -0.72 -1.05
CA ILE A 162 -15.71 0.24 0.03
C ILE A 162 -14.22 0.53 0.20
N SER A 163 -13.93 1.77 0.52
CA SER A 163 -12.62 2.26 0.92
C SER A 163 -12.72 2.95 2.28
N HIS A 164 -11.63 2.93 3.04
CA HIS A 164 -11.56 3.59 4.35
C HIS A 164 -10.40 4.58 4.31
N LYS A 165 -10.59 5.76 4.91
CA LYS A 165 -9.53 6.76 5.01
C LYS A 165 -9.69 7.55 6.30
N SER A 166 -8.55 7.92 6.87
CA SER A 166 -8.50 8.79 8.03
C SER A 166 -8.72 10.25 7.63
N PHE A 167 -9.53 10.95 8.42
CA PHE A 167 -9.79 12.38 8.29
C PHE A 167 -9.58 13.06 9.65
N PRO A 168 -8.96 14.25 9.69
CA PRO A 168 -8.96 15.07 10.90
C PRO A 168 -10.39 15.41 11.30
N LYS A 169 -10.72 15.25 12.58
CA LYS A 169 -12.02 15.64 13.12
C LYS A 169 -12.14 17.16 13.09
N ALA A 170 -13.31 17.65 12.67
CA ALA A 170 -13.65 19.07 12.79
C ALA A 170 -13.92 19.41 14.27
N MET A 171 -12.99 20.12 14.90
CA MET A 171 -13.09 20.60 16.29
C MET A 171 -12.24 21.85 16.49
N THR A 172 -12.48 22.60 17.57
CA THR A 172 -11.59 23.68 17.97
C THR A 172 -10.22 23.13 18.34
N ILE A 173 -9.16 23.91 18.13
CA ILE A 173 -7.82 23.44 18.52
C ILE A 173 -7.72 23.32 20.05
N ILE A 174 -8.47 24.12 20.81
CA ILE A 174 -8.59 23.98 22.27
C ILE A 174 -9.14 22.59 22.64
N GLU A 175 -10.26 22.17 22.06
CA GLU A 175 -10.84 20.83 22.30
C GLU A 175 -9.84 19.72 21.97
N TYR A 176 -9.10 19.85 20.86
CA TYR A 176 -8.04 18.91 20.51
C TYR A 176 -6.96 18.85 21.59
N LEU A 177 -6.46 20.00 22.05
CA LEU A 177 -5.42 20.06 23.08
C LEU A 177 -5.92 19.44 24.39
N GLU A 178 -7.18 19.69 24.78
CA GLU A 178 -7.80 19.12 25.98
C GLU A 178 -7.93 17.60 25.90
N GLN A 179 -8.37 17.05 24.76
CA GLN A 179 -8.42 15.61 24.51
C GLN A 179 -7.03 14.98 24.55
N TYR A 180 -6.05 15.65 23.92
CA TYR A 180 -4.68 15.17 23.84
C TYR A 180 -3.99 15.12 25.21
N GLN A 181 -4.14 16.17 26.03
CA GLN A 181 -3.53 16.21 27.36
C GLN A 181 -4.38 15.56 28.46
N ARG A 182 -5.66 15.24 28.18
CA ARG A 182 -6.67 14.74 29.13
C ARG A 182 -6.89 15.67 30.33
N LYS A 183 -6.83 16.99 30.08
CA LYS A 183 -6.99 18.05 31.08
C LYS A 183 -7.55 19.30 30.38
N ARG A 184 -8.37 20.08 31.08
CA ARG A 184 -8.87 21.36 30.58
C ARG A 184 -7.74 22.38 30.42
N ILE A 185 -7.87 23.25 29.41
CA ILE A 185 -6.95 24.36 29.17
C ILE A 185 -7.37 25.54 30.06
N ASP A 186 -6.40 26.15 30.74
CA ASP A 186 -6.58 27.34 31.56
C ASP A 186 -5.54 28.43 31.21
N LYS A 187 -5.56 29.55 31.94
CA LYS A 187 -4.66 30.69 31.69
C LYS A 187 -3.19 30.38 31.94
N SER A 188 -2.84 29.39 32.76
CA SER A 188 -1.45 29.05 33.10
C SER A 188 -0.87 27.97 32.18
N THR A 189 -1.69 27.36 31.33
CA THR A 189 -1.25 26.29 30.42
C THR A 189 -0.36 26.83 29.28
N ASN A 190 0.82 26.21 29.03
CA ASN A 190 1.74 26.58 27.93
C ASN A 190 1.99 25.47 26.88
N LEU A 191 2.02 24.18 27.30
CA LEU A 191 2.27 22.99 26.48
C LEU A 191 3.57 22.98 25.65
N ASP A 192 4.57 23.76 26.05
CA ASP A 192 5.82 23.87 25.30
C ASP A 192 6.63 22.55 25.35
N ASP A 193 6.54 21.80 26.45
CA ASP A 193 7.09 20.44 26.60
C ASP A 193 6.50 19.44 25.58
N ARG A 194 5.33 19.74 25.01
CA ARG A 194 4.61 18.90 24.04
C ARG A 194 4.60 19.48 22.64
N ARG A 195 5.31 20.60 22.41
CA ARG A 195 5.35 21.33 21.14
C ARG A 195 5.53 20.42 19.93
N TYR A 196 6.54 19.55 19.94
CA TYR A 196 6.85 18.67 18.81
C TYR A 196 5.65 17.79 18.38
N LYS A 197 4.89 17.25 19.35
CA LYS A 197 3.75 16.37 19.06
C LYS A 197 2.54 17.16 18.54
N ILE A 198 2.27 18.32 19.14
CA ILE A 198 1.19 19.22 18.70
C ILE A 198 1.49 19.74 17.29
N GLU A 199 2.71 20.18 17.04
CA GLU A 199 3.14 20.67 15.73
C GLU A 199 3.07 19.55 14.69
N SER A 200 3.54 18.33 15.00
CA SER A 200 3.43 17.17 14.10
C SER A 200 2.00 16.88 13.66
N PHE A 201 1.02 17.06 14.56
CA PHE A 201 -0.40 16.93 14.21
C PHE A 201 -0.90 18.10 13.34
N LEU A 202 -0.68 19.35 13.75
CA LEU A 202 -1.28 20.52 13.09
C LEU A 202 -0.59 20.93 11.78
N LYS A 203 0.72 20.70 11.66
CA LYS A 203 1.51 21.11 10.51
C LYS A 203 0.96 20.53 9.21
N GLY A 204 0.75 21.41 8.23
CA GLY A 204 0.15 21.03 6.96
C GLY A 204 -1.33 20.64 7.04
N MET A 205 -2.05 21.02 8.11
CA MET A 205 -3.51 21.04 8.09
C MET A 205 -4.00 22.42 7.63
N ASN A 206 -5.21 22.44 7.08
CA ASN A 206 -5.97 23.68 6.98
C ASN A 206 -6.77 23.88 8.27
N ILE A 207 -6.80 25.11 8.74
CA ILE A 207 -7.58 25.55 9.89
C ILE A 207 -8.47 26.71 9.46
N VAL A 208 -9.60 26.86 10.15
CA VAL A 208 -10.46 28.05 10.06
C VAL A 208 -10.08 28.95 11.22
N TYR A 209 -9.68 30.17 10.89
CA TYR A 209 -9.58 31.29 11.82
C TYR A 209 -10.93 32.00 11.85
N ASP A 210 -11.53 32.07 13.03
CA ASP A 210 -12.77 32.77 13.30
C ASP A 210 -12.41 34.08 14.06
N PRO A 211 -12.28 35.23 13.36
CA PRO A 211 -11.91 36.48 14.01
C PRO A 211 -12.96 36.91 15.04
N PRO A 212 -12.57 37.60 16.12
CA PRO A 212 -13.53 38.18 17.05
C PRO A 212 -14.48 39.16 16.34
N ALA A 213 -15.72 39.27 16.80
CA ALA A 213 -16.73 40.14 16.18
C ALA A 213 -16.27 41.60 16.03
N CYS A 214 -15.44 42.10 16.97
CA CYS A 214 -14.86 43.45 16.91
C CYS A 214 -13.92 43.70 15.72
N PHE A 215 -13.51 42.66 14.99
CA PHE A 215 -12.70 42.78 13.78
C PHE A 215 -13.55 42.99 12.52
N ALA A 216 -14.88 42.80 12.59
CA ALA A 216 -15.80 42.90 11.45
C ALA A 216 -15.29 42.15 10.19
N SER A 217 -14.63 41.00 10.38
CA SER A 217 -14.05 40.21 9.30
C SER A 217 -14.65 38.80 9.29
N ALA A 218 -14.98 38.32 8.10
CA ALA A 218 -15.42 36.94 7.91
C ALA A 218 -14.31 35.91 8.26
N PRO A 219 -14.67 34.67 8.62
CA PRO A 219 -13.73 33.57 8.85
C PRO A 219 -12.78 33.31 7.68
N ARG A 220 -11.53 32.95 7.97
CA ARG A 220 -10.49 32.70 6.95
C ARG A 220 -9.91 31.31 7.11
N VAL A 221 -9.70 30.61 5.99
CA VAL A 221 -8.97 29.34 5.98
C VAL A 221 -7.49 29.64 5.79
N PHE A 222 -6.65 29.05 6.65
CA PHE A 222 -5.20 29.11 6.52
C PHE A 222 -4.59 27.72 6.58
N ARG A 223 -3.44 27.54 5.92
CA ARG A 223 -2.60 26.36 6.08
C ARG A 223 -1.56 26.60 7.17
N VAL A 224 -1.41 25.64 8.08
CA VAL A 224 -0.49 25.70 9.21
C VAL A 224 0.92 25.34 8.77
N ASN A 225 1.88 26.23 9.04
CA ASN A 225 3.31 26.01 8.80
C ASN A 225 3.99 25.36 10.01
N GLY A 226 3.53 25.71 11.21
CA GLY A 226 4.04 25.22 12.49
C GLY A 226 3.48 26.03 13.65
N LEU A 227 4.17 25.97 14.80
CA LEU A 227 3.84 26.78 15.97
C LEU A 227 4.79 27.98 16.10
N SER A 228 4.34 29.06 16.71
CA SER A 228 5.18 30.22 17.03
C SER A 228 6.30 29.87 18.00
N LYS A 229 7.40 30.62 18.05
CA LYS A 229 8.53 30.32 18.94
C LYS A 229 8.17 30.56 20.41
N PHE A 230 7.36 31.59 20.66
CA PHE A 230 6.94 31.98 22.02
C PHE A 230 5.40 31.98 22.15
N PRO A 231 4.86 31.98 23.39
CA PRO A 231 3.44 32.18 23.66
C PRO A 231 2.88 33.48 23.10
N ALA A 232 1.56 33.59 22.92
CA ALA A 232 0.92 34.80 22.42
C ALA A 232 1.25 36.07 23.25
N SER A 233 1.50 35.91 24.55
CA SER A 233 1.90 36.98 25.47
C SER A 233 3.27 37.59 25.17
N SER A 234 4.16 36.87 24.50
CA SER A 234 5.54 37.29 24.23
C SER A 234 5.99 37.14 22.78
N GLN A 235 5.20 36.46 21.94
CA GLN A 235 5.43 36.34 20.51
C GLN A 235 5.21 37.69 19.85
N LYS A 236 6.28 38.23 19.28
CA LYS A 236 6.27 39.52 18.58
C LYS A 236 6.08 39.36 17.07
N PHE A 237 5.53 40.40 16.46
CA PHE A 237 5.51 40.62 15.02
C PHE A 237 5.54 42.13 14.74
N GLU A 238 5.89 42.50 13.52
CA GLU A 238 5.93 43.89 13.09
C GLU A 238 4.56 44.35 12.56
N LEU A 239 4.08 45.48 13.09
CA LEU A 239 2.87 46.17 12.66
C LEU A 239 3.22 47.65 12.44
N ASP A 240 3.09 48.12 11.20
CA ASP A 240 3.36 49.51 10.82
C ASP A 240 4.74 50.03 11.31
N GLY A 241 5.78 49.21 11.16
CA GLY A 241 7.15 49.52 11.59
C GLY A 241 7.41 49.40 13.10
N LYS A 242 6.40 49.04 13.91
CA LYS A 242 6.54 48.84 15.36
C LYS A 242 6.41 47.37 15.75
N GLN A 243 7.23 46.94 16.71
CA GLN A 243 7.13 45.62 17.29
C GLN A 243 6.01 45.58 18.34
N THR A 244 5.06 44.67 18.20
CA THR A 244 4.00 44.41 19.19
C THR A 244 3.84 42.91 19.40
N THR A 245 3.37 42.50 20.59
CA THR A 245 3.04 41.10 20.83
C THR A 245 1.68 40.74 20.24
N VAL A 246 1.46 39.44 19.97
CA VAL A 246 0.15 38.95 19.52
C VAL A 246 -0.93 39.33 20.54
N ALA A 247 -0.69 39.12 21.84
CA ALA A 247 -1.66 39.47 22.87
C ALA A 247 -2.00 40.97 22.94
N GLU A 248 -1.00 41.85 22.79
CA GLU A 248 -1.21 43.31 22.78
C GLU A 248 -1.98 43.76 21.54
N TYR A 249 -1.70 43.18 20.37
CA TYR A 249 -2.45 43.46 19.14
C TYR A 249 -3.94 43.13 19.28
N PHE A 250 -4.28 41.95 19.81
CA PHE A 250 -5.69 41.61 20.03
C PHE A 250 -6.34 42.53 21.08
N ARG A 251 -5.59 42.89 22.15
CA ARG A 251 -6.08 43.82 23.18
C ARG A 251 -6.37 45.22 22.61
N SER A 252 -5.48 45.77 21.77
CA SER A 252 -5.69 47.08 21.13
C SER A 252 -6.90 47.09 20.19
N ARG A 253 -7.28 45.91 19.69
CA ARG A 253 -8.49 45.67 18.90
C ARG A 253 -9.71 45.25 19.74
N LYS A 254 -9.71 45.55 21.04
CA LYS A 254 -10.80 45.29 22.00
C LYS A 254 -11.10 43.79 22.21
N TYR A 255 -10.10 42.92 22.08
CA TYR A 255 -10.23 41.49 22.37
C TYR A 255 -9.14 41.01 23.35
N ASN A 256 -9.55 40.62 24.56
CA ASN A 256 -8.63 40.04 25.53
C ASN A 256 -8.54 38.52 25.33
N LEU A 257 -7.34 38.02 25.03
CA LEU A 257 -7.11 36.58 24.86
C LEU A 257 -7.41 35.83 26.16
N LYS A 258 -8.11 34.70 26.10
CA LYS A 258 -8.36 33.86 27.29
C LYS A 258 -7.14 33.04 27.65
N TYR A 259 -6.35 32.62 26.66
CA TYR A 259 -5.19 31.74 26.86
C TYR A 259 -3.88 32.34 26.29
N PRO A 260 -3.41 33.47 26.84
CA PRO A 260 -2.25 34.19 26.29
C PRO A 260 -0.91 33.43 26.44
N ASN A 261 -0.85 32.42 27.32
CA ASN A 261 0.34 31.60 27.55
C ASN A 261 0.46 30.39 26.62
N LEU A 262 -0.52 30.14 25.74
CA LEU A 262 -0.39 29.19 24.65
C LEU A 262 0.42 29.75 23.49
N LEU A 263 1.13 28.87 22.77
CA LEU A 263 1.72 29.18 21.47
C LEU A 263 0.65 29.58 20.46
N CYS A 264 1.05 30.33 19.43
CA CYS A 264 0.22 30.67 18.29
C CYS A 264 0.46 29.70 17.13
N LEU A 265 -0.50 29.61 16.21
CA LEU A 265 -0.27 28.98 14.91
C LEU A 265 0.50 29.94 14.02
N HIS A 266 1.59 29.48 13.41
CA HIS A 266 2.21 30.17 12.28
C HIS A 266 1.58 29.69 10.98
N VAL A 267 1.02 30.61 10.19
CA VAL A 267 0.20 30.27 9.04
C VAL A 267 0.51 31.13 7.80
N GLY A 268 -0.04 30.74 6.65
CA GLY A 268 0.08 31.52 5.41
C GLY A 268 1.45 31.38 4.74
N PRO A 269 1.90 32.37 3.94
CA PRO A 269 3.22 32.31 3.29
C PRO A 269 4.34 32.15 4.34
N PRO A 270 5.26 31.17 4.22
CA PRO A 270 6.25 30.89 5.26
C PRO A 270 7.16 32.07 5.63
N LEU A 271 7.45 32.95 4.65
CA LEU A 271 8.25 34.15 4.84
C LEU A 271 7.49 35.29 5.56
N LYS A 272 6.17 35.18 5.70
CA LYS A 272 5.35 36.15 6.44
C LYS A 272 5.13 35.67 7.87
N ASN A 273 5.24 36.60 8.81
CA ASN A 273 5.02 36.36 10.24
C ASN A 273 3.54 36.50 10.61
N ILE A 274 2.69 35.60 10.10
CA ILE A 274 1.26 35.58 10.43
C ILE A 274 1.03 34.60 11.58
N TYR A 275 0.73 35.13 12.76
CA TYR A 275 0.47 34.36 13.97
C TYR A 275 -0.99 34.46 14.39
N LEU A 276 -1.64 33.32 14.60
CA LEU A 276 -3.03 33.25 15.04
C LEU A 276 -3.13 32.61 16.44
N PRO A 277 -3.81 33.25 17.40
CA PRO A 277 -4.11 32.63 18.69
C PRO A 277 -4.90 31.33 18.51
N ILE A 278 -4.46 30.27 19.20
CA ILE A 278 -5.07 28.93 19.12
C ILE A 278 -6.57 28.96 19.46
N GLU A 279 -6.99 29.81 20.39
CA GLU A 279 -8.38 29.91 20.86
C GLU A 279 -9.37 30.42 19.81
N LEU A 280 -8.85 31.03 18.74
CA LEU A 280 -9.63 31.57 17.63
C LEU A 280 -9.59 30.65 16.40
N CYS A 281 -9.07 29.44 16.55
CA CYS A 281 -8.80 28.52 15.46
C CYS A 281 -9.48 27.16 15.68
N ARG A 282 -9.97 26.58 14.59
CA ARG A 282 -10.52 25.23 14.53
C ARG A 282 -10.06 24.48 13.29
N ILE A 283 -10.03 23.16 13.36
CA ILE A 283 -9.62 22.29 12.27
C ILE A 283 -10.67 22.34 11.15
N GLU A 284 -10.24 22.55 9.89
CA GLU A 284 -11.14 22.56 8.73
C GLU A 284 -11.75 21.16 8.50
N ASP A 285 -13.07 21.08 8.31
CA ASP A 285 -13.75 19.82 8.02
C ASP A 285 -13.39 19.26 6.62
N GLY A 286 -13.41 17.93 6.51
CA GLY A 286 -13.41 17.19 5.25
C GLY A 286 -12.08 17.24 4.47
N GLN A 287 -10.98 17.53 5.15
CA GLN A 287 -9.67 17.60 4.53
C GLN A 287 -8.99 16.23 4.47
N ALA A 288 -8.77 15.72 3.27
CA ALA A 288 -8.02 14.50 3.03
C ALA A 288 -6.51 14.78 3.11
N LEU A 289 -5.84 14.28 4.15
CA LEU A 289 -4.39 14.39 4.28
C LEU A 289 -3.68 13.20 3.61
N ASN A 290 -2.51 13.48 3.05
CA ASN A 290 -1.61 12.48 2.45
C ASN A 290 -0.34 12.39 3.29
N ARG A 291 -0.48 11.93 4.53
CA ARG A 291 0.64 11.63 5.43
C ARG A 291 0.47 10.24 6.03
N LYS A 292 1.57 9.66 6.50
CA LYS A 292 1.56 8.34 7.13
C LYS A 292 0.84 8.39 8.47
N ASP A 293 -0.12 7.50 8.65
CA ASP A 293 -0.86 7.35 9.89
C ASP A 293 0.04 6.79 11.02
N GLY A 294 -0.22 7.23 12.25
CA GLY A 294 0.49 6.75 13.45
C GLY A 294 0.12 5.30 13.80
N ALA A 295 0.93 4.62 14.62
CA ALA A 295 0.72 3.20 14.93
C ALA A 295 -0.65 2.90 15.58
N ASN A 296 -1.09 3.75 16.53
CA ASN A 296 -2.40 3.61 17.18
C ASN A 296 -3.55 3.82 16.19
N GLN A 297 -3.43 4.83 15.34
CA GLN A 297 -4.37 5.17 14.29
C GLN A 297 -4.51 4.03 13.26
N VAL A 298 -3.38 3.44 12.84
CA VAL A 298 -3.36 2.26 11.95
C VAL A 298 -4.06 1.07 12.60
N ALA A 299 -3.79 0.79 13.88
CA ALA A 299 -4.43 -0.32 14.59
C ALA A 299 -5.95 -0.14 14.69
N ALA A 300 -6.42 1.06 15.03
CA ALA A 300 -7.84 1.39 15.07
C ALA A 300 -8.50 1.28 13.68
N MET A 301 -7.83 1.77 12.63
CA MET A 301 -8.31 1.70 11.25
C MET A 301 -8.45 0.24 10.77
N ILE A 302 -7.48 -0.63 11.08
CA ILE A 302 -7.54 -2.05 10.73
C ILE A 302 -8.76 -2.70 11.38
N LYS A 303 -9.00 -2.43 12.66
CA LYS A 303 -10.18 -2.96 13.38
C LYS A 303 -11.49 -2.49 12.75
N TYR A 304 -11.55 -1.23 12.32
CA TYR A 304 -12.73 -0.65 11.68
C TYR A 304 -13.00 -1.22 10.27
N ALA A 305 -11.94 -1.38 9.46
CA ALA A 305 -12.06 -1.78 8.07
C ALA A 305 -12.26 -3.29 7.86
N ALA A 306 -11.79 -4.11 8.81
CA ALA A 306 -11.77 -5.56 8.69
C ALA A 306 -13.15 -6.20 8.95
N THR A 307 -13.97 -6.23 7.90
CA THR A 307 -15.36 -6.69 7.94
C THR A 307 -15.60 -7.99 7.16
N PRO A 308 -16.52 -8.87 7.63
CA PRO A 308 -16.98 -10.04 6.87
C PRO A 308 -17.53 -9.66 5.49
N THR A 309 -17.54 -10.63 4.56
CA THR A 309 -18.02 -10.42 3.18
C THR A 309 -19.44 -9.87 3.12
N ASN A 310 -20.35 -10.42 3.94
CA ASN A 310 -21.75 -10.00 4.02
C ASN A 310 -21.89 -8.55 4.48
N GLU A 311 -21.14 -8.15 5.52
CA GLU A 311 -21.16 -6.77 6.01
C GLU A 311 -20.54 -5.81 4.99
N ARG A 312 -19.43 -6.21 4.33
CA ARG A 312 -18.82 -5.43 3.27
C ARG A 312 -19.80 -5.21 2.11
N LYS A 313 -20.46 -6.27 1.63
CA LYS A 313 -21.48 -6.21 0.57
C LYS A 313 -22.61 -5.25 0.97
N ALA A 314 -23.13 -5.36 2.19
CA ALA A 314 -24.17 -4.47 2.70
C ALA A 314 -23.71 -3.00 2.77
N LYS A 315 -22.46 -2.74 3.17
CA LYS A 315 -21.89 -1.37 3.16
C LYS A 315 -21.80 -0.79 1.74
N ILE A 316 -21.42 -1.60 0.75
CA ILE A 316 -21.39 -1.17 -0.66
C ILE A 316 -22.81 -0.80 -1.13
N ILE A 317 -23.80 -1.68 -0.88
CA ILE A 317 -25.20 -1.44 -1.27
C ILE A 317 -25.73 -0.14 -0.65
N ARG A 318 -25.54 0.05 0.65
CA ARG A 318 -25.95 1.29 1.35
C ARG A 318 -25.32 2.54 0.78
N LEU A 319 -24.06 2.48 0.32
CA LEU A 319 -23.41 3.61 -0.33
C LEU A 319 -23.97 3.86 -1.74
N MET A 320 -24.26 2.81 -2.50
CA MET A 320 -24.91 2.94 -3.81
C MET A 320 -26.31 3.57 -3.69
N GLU A 321 -27.09 3.16 -2.69
CA GLU A 321 -28.39 3.75 -2.33
C GLU A 321 -28.24 5.20 -1.87
N TYR A 322 -27.20 5.52 -1.10
CA TYR A 322 -26.93 6.89 -0.63
C TYR A 322 -26.65 7.85 -1.80
N PHE A 323 -25.83 7.44 -2.77
CA PHE A 323 -25.44 8.27 -3.91
C PHE A 323 -26.48 8.33 -5.02
N ARG A 324 -27.42 7.37 -5.08
CA ARG A 324 -28.56 7.37 -6.02
C ARG A 324 -28.18 7.60 -7.49
N HIS A 325 -27.11 6.96 -7.97
CA HIS A 325 -26.59 7.14 -9.33
C HIS A 325 -27.68 7.10 -10.43
N ASN A 326 -28.61 6.15 -10.35
CA ASN A 326 -29.68 6.00 -11.35
C ASN A 326 -30.73 7.13 -11.34
N LEU A 327 -30.74 8.02 -10.34
CA LEU A 327 -31.60 9.20 -10.29
C LEU A 327 -30.89 10.48 -10.77
N ASP A 328 -29.59 10.41 -11.08
CA ASP A 328 -28.83 11.57 -11.52
C ASP A 328 -29.09 11.86 -13.01
N PRO A 329 -29.44 13.12 -13.37
CA PRO A 329 -29.69 13.50 -14.76
C PRO A 329 -28.47 13.27 -15.66
N THR A 330 -27.25 13.41 -15.16
CA THR A 330 -26.02 13.19 -15.93
C THR A 330 -25.88 11.73 -16.33
N ILE A 331 -26.17 10.81 -15.40
CA ILE A 331 -26.09 9.36 -15.65
C ILE A 331 -27.09 8.96 -16.75
N SER A 332 -28.35 9.36 -16.58
CA SER A 332 -29.41 9.02 -17.53
C SER A 332 -29.23 9.69 -18.91
N HIS A 333 -28.74 10.93 -18.95
CA HIS A 333 -28.52 11.66 -20.21
C HIS A 333 -27.39 11.05 -21.08
N PHE A 334 -26.41 10.39 -20.44
CA PHE A 334 -25.40 9.58 -21.15
C PHE A 334 -25.90 8.17 -21.53
N GLY A 335 -27.17 7.86 -21.29
CA GLY A 335 -27.77 6.57 -21.60
C GLY A 335 -27.31 5.43 -20.69
N ILE A 336 -26.81 5.75 -19.50
CA ILE A 336 -26.26 4.78 -18.55
C ILE A 336 -27.33 4.41 -17.53
N ARG A 337 -27.41 3.12 -17.20
CA ARG A 337 -28.20 2.60 -16.08
C ARG A 337 -27.40 1.54 -15.35
N LEU A 338 -27.18 1.75 -14.05
CA LEU A 338 -26.48 0.78 -13.21
C LEU A 338 -27.45 -0.30 -12.74
N GLY A 339 -27.00 -1.56 -12.76
CA GLY A 339 -27.74 -2.67 -12.15
C GLY A 339 -27.88 -2.48 -10.64
N SER A 340 -29.01 -2.95 -10.09
CA SER A 340 -29.27 -2.96 -8.63
C SER A 340 -28.45 -4.03 -7.91
N ASP A 341 -28.16 -5.13 -8.59
CA ASP A 341 -27.57 -6.33 -8.01
C ASP A 341 -26.14 -6.53 -8.48
N PHE A 342 -25.36 -7.18 -7.62
CA PHE A 342 -24.04 -7.67 -8.00
C PHE A 342 -24.18 -8.74 -9.08
N ILE A 343 -23.28 -8.71 -10.05
CA ILE A 343 -23.17 -9.78 -11.03
C ILE A 343 -22.86 -11.11 -10.33
N VAL A 344 -23.46 -12.18 -10.84
CA VAL A 344 -23.11 -13.55 -10.45
C VAL A 344 -22.08 -14.06 -11.44
N VAL A 345 -20.98 -14.61 -10.94
CA VAL A 345 -19.91 -15.20 -11.75
C VAL A 345 -19.77 -16.66 -11.40
N ASN A 346 -19.52 -17.48 -12.41
CA ASN A 346 -19.17 -18.88 -12.20
C ASN A 346 -17.71 -18.96 -11.74
N THR A 347 -17.44 -19.82 -10.78
CA THR A 347 -16.12 -20.03 -10.22
C THR A 347 -15.73 -21.49 -10.34
N ARG A 348 -14.43 -21.77 -10.41
CA ARG A 348 -13.89 -23.12 -10.21
C ARG A 348 -13.04 -23.12 -8.94
N THR A 349 -12.99 -24.24 -8.22
CA THR A 349 -12.10 -24.37 -7.06
C THR A 349 -11.03 -25.39 -7.41
N LEU A 350 -9.78 -24.93 -7.44
CA LEU A 350 -8.63 -25.80 -7.69
C LEU A 350 -8.38 -26.72 -6.49
N ASN A 351 -7.87 -27.92 -6.78
CA ASN A 351 -7.46 -28.85 -5.74
C ASN A 351 -6.18 -28.36 -5.07
N ALA A 352 -6.17 -28.33 -3.74
CA ALA A 352 -4.97 -28.02 -2.99
C ALA A 352 -3.95 -29.17 -3.13
N PRO A 353 -2.64 -28.87 -3.29
CA PRO A 353 -1.62 -29.89 -3.41
C PRO A 353 -1.44 -30.66 -2.09
N GLN A 354 -0.90 -31.87 -2.17
CA GLN A 354 -0.38 -32.57 -0.99
C GLN A 354 1.03 -32.05 -0.69
N ILE A 355 1.31 -31.79 0.58
CA ILE A 355 2.60 -31.29 1.04
C ILE A 355 3.44 -32.48 1.49
N GLU A 356 4.68 -32.57 1.03
CA GLU A 356 5.60 -33.66 1.34
C GLU A 356 6.72 -33.17 2.25
N TYR A 357 6.77 -33.74 3.45
CA TYR A 357 7.87 -33.66 4.40
C TYR A 357 8.69 -34.95 4.34
N LYS A 358 9.87 -34.97 4.97
CA LYS A 358 10.80 -36.12 4.87
C LYS A 358 10.16 -37.46 5.24
N ASN A 359 9.27 -37.44 6.25
CA ASN A 359 8.68 -38.64 6.83
C ASN A 359 7.18 -38.78 6.61
N LYS A 360 6.46 -37.74 6.16
CA LYS A 360 4.99 -37.70 6.12
C LYS A 360 4.44 -36.80 5.01
N LEU A 361 3.23 -37.10 4.58
CA LEU A 361 2.40 -36.21 3.76
C LEU A 361 1.45 -35.39 4.64
N ALA A 362 1.35 -34.09 4.36
CA ALA A 362 0.41 -33.15 4.95
C ALA A 362 -0.73 -32.86 3.96
N SER A 363 -1.97 -32.98 4.42
CA SER A 363 -3.13 -32.51 3.67
C SER A 363 -3.40 -31.04 3.97
N VAL A 364 -3.57 -30.23 2.93
CA VAL A 364 -3.97 -28.83 3.06
C VAL A 364 -5.47 -28.77 3.32
N ARG A 365 -5.86 -28.08 4.40
CA ARG A 365 -7.27 -27.83 4.73
C ARG A 365 -7.47 -26.32 4.90
N ASN A 366 -8.41 -25.76 4.14
CA ASN A 366 -8.68 -24.32 4.12
C ASN A 366 -7.40 -23.49 3.96
N GLY A 367 -6.53 -23.86 3.01
CA GLY A 367 -5.28 -23.15 2.73
C GLY A 367 -4.24 -23.21 3.86
N SER A 368 -4.32 -24.16 4.79
CA SER A 368 -3.34 -24.35 5.87
C SER A 368 -3.09 -25.82 6.19
N TRP A 369 -1.94 -26.13 6.76
CA TRP A 369 -1.62 -27.46 7.27
C TRP A 369 -0.82 -27.36 8.58
N ARG A 370 -0.75 -28.48 9.29
CA ARG A 370 0.03 -28.60 10.52
C ARG A 370 1.24 -29.51 10.26
N MET A 371 2.32 -29.25 10.99
CA MET A 371 3.58 -30.00 10.87
C MET A 371 3.89 -30.86 12.10
N ASP A 372 2.86 -31.22 12.88
CA ASP A 372 3.07 -31.99 14.12
C ASP A 372 3.68 -33.36 13.83
N GLY A 373 4.84 -33.64 14.44
CA GLY A 373 5.59 -34.87 14.20
C GLY A 373 6.11 -35.03 12.77
N MET A 374 6.30 -33.92 12.04
CA MET A 374 6.91 -33.89 10.71
C MET A 374 8.35 -33.39 10.79
N GLN A 375 9.19 -33.94 9.93
CA GLN A 375 10.59 -33.58 9.74
C GLN A 375 10.75 -32.79 8.44
N PHE A 376 11.52 -31.70 8.47
CA PHE A 376 11.86 -30.95 7.26
C PHE A 376 12.48 -31.86 6.20
N TYR A 377 12.07 -31.61 4.95
CA TYR A 377 12.36 -32.46 3.80
C TYR A 377 13.86 -32.69 3.60
N ASP A 378 14.64 -31.61 3.52
CA ASP A 378 16.09 -31.67 3.31
C ASP A 378 16.83 -30.54 4.05
N PRO A 379 16.99 -30.63 5.38
CA PRO A 379 17.87 -29.73 6.13
C PRO A 379 19.34 -30.08 5.87
N LYS A 380 20.25 -29.10 6.00
CA LYS A 380 21.68 -29.37 5.82
C LYS A 380 22.20 -30.32 6.90
N PRO A 381 22.78 -31.48 6.52
CA PRO A 381 23.19 -32.52 7.46
C PRO A 381 24.56 -32.20 8.08
N LYS A 382 24.72 -31.00 8.65
CA LYS A 382 25.93 -30.61 9.40
C LYS A 382 25.53 -29.98 10.74
N PRO A 383 26.30 -30.21 11.82
CA PRO A 383 26.10 -29.47 13.07
C PRO A 383 26.39 -27.98 12.85
N HIS A 384 25.40 -27.14 13.07
CA HIS A 384 25.49 -25.70 12.90
C HIS A 384 25.90 -25.02 14.20
N LYS A 385 27.04 -24.31 14.18
CA LYS A 385 27.45 -23.45 15.29
C LYS A 385 26.56 -22.21 15.33
N TRP A 386 26.01 -21.88 16.49
CA TRP A 386 25.06 -20.78 16.61
C TRP A 386 25.17 -20.02 17.94
N ALA A 387 24.74 -18.77 17.93
CA ALA A 387 24.83 -17.85 19.07
C ALA A 387 23.50 -17.14 19.33
N ILE A 388 23.36 -16.58 20.54
CA ILE A 388 22.27 -15.70 20.94
C ILE A 388 22.85 -14.40 21.48
N LEU A 389 22.55 -13.30 20.79
CA LEU A 389 22.81 -11.94 21.27
C LEU A 389 21.54 -11.37 21.90
N TYR A 390 21.64 -10.86 23.12
CA TYR A 390 20.49 -10.31 23.84
C TYR A 390 20.80 -8.98 24.52
N GLY A 391 19.80 -8.10 24.57
CA GLY A 391 19.89 -6.80 25.24
C GLY A 391 19.40 -6.84 26.69
N LYS A 392 18.52 -5.90 27.05
CA LYS A 392 17.97 -5.74 28.41
C LYS A 392 16.86 -6.77 28.72
N ILE A 393 17.19 -8.05 28.69
CA ILE A 393 16.33 -9.17 29.11
C ILE A 393 17.07 -10.03 30.13
N ASP A 394 16.34 -10.66 31.05
CA ASP A 394 16.94 -11.54 32.06
C ASP A 394 17.58 -12.77 31.39
N TYR A 395 18.74 -13.19 31.91
CA TYR A 395 19.51 -14.29 31.35
C TYR A 395 18.72 -15.62 31.35
N MET A 396 17.89 -15.86 32.38
CA MET A 396 17.11 -17.10 32.47
C MET A 396 16.08 -17.23 31.34
N SER A 397 15.40 -16.15 30.96
CA SER A 397 14.51 -16.12 29.79
C SER A 397 15.25 -16.46 28.49
N VAL A 398 16.53 -16.11 28.38
CA VAL A 398 17.36 -16.44 27.20
C VAL A 398 17.73 -17.93 27.20
N VAL A 399 18.07 -18.49 28.36
CA VAL A 399 18.35 -19.92 28.52
C VAL A 399 17.10 -20.77 28.23
N ASP A 400 15.93 -20.38 28.74
CA ASP A 400 14.65 -21.02 28.42
C ASP A 400 14.38 -21.00 26.91
N PHE A 401 14.66 -19.87 26.26
CA PHE A 401 14.53 -19.74 24.81
C PHE A 401 15.48 -20.66 24.05
N GLN A 402 16.75 -20.76 24.46
CA GLN A 402 17.71 -21.72 23.90
C GLN A 402 17.17 -23.15 24.01
N GLY A 403 16.68 -23.55 25.19
CA GLY A 403 16.14 -24.89 25.42
C GLY A 403 15.00 -25.23 24.47
N MET A 404 14.05 -24.31 24.29
CA MET A 404 12.95 -24.50 23.34
C MET A 404 13.41 -24.64 21.88
N ILE A 405 14.42 -23.86 21.46
CA ILE A 405 14.99 -23.93 20.10
C ILE A 405 15.64 -25.29 19.87
N ILE A 406 16.49 -25.74 20.80
CA ILE A 406 17.17 -27.05 20.70
C ILE A 406 16.14 -28.17 20.64
N GLN A 407 15.19 -28.19 21.59
CA GLN A 407 14.16 -29.23 21.65
C GLN A 407 13.39 -29.34 20.34
N LEU A 408 12.90 -28.21 19.82
CA LEU A 408 12.08 -28.25 18.60
C LEU A 408 12.93 -28.48 17.35
N SER A 409 14.17 -27.98 17.30
CA SER A 409 15.10 -28.21 16.17
C SER A 409 15.35 -29.70 15.94
N ARG A 410 15.51 -30.49 17.01
CA ARG A 410 15.64 -31.95 16.94
C ARG A 410 14.38 -32.61 16.37
N THR A 411 13.19 -32.17 16.81
CA THR A 411 11.90 -32.68 16.29
C THR A 411 11.75 -32.44 14.79
N VAL A 412 12.17 -31.27 14.30
CA VAL A 412 12.13 -30.91 12.87
C VAL A 412 13.47 -31.10 12.15
N ASN A 413 14.33 -32.00 12.67
CA ASN A 413 15.62 -32.42 12.12
C ASN A 413 16.56 -31.29 11.63
N VAL A 414 16.49 -30.10 12.21
CA VAL A 414 17.48 -29.03 11.98
C VAL A 414 18.67 -29.28 12.91
N CYS A 415 19.85 -29.47 12.32
CA CYS A 415 21.07 -29.83 13.04
C CYS A 415 21.75 -28.62 13.72
N LEU A 416 21.14 -28.03 14.74
CA LEU A 416 21.82 -27.03 15.59
C LEU A 416 22.68 -27.72 16.65
N ASN A 417 23.84 -27.15 16.99
CA ASN A 417 24.64 -27.63 18.12
C ASN A 417 23.85 -27.54 19.44
N ASP A 418 24.14 -28.44 20.38
CA ASP A 418 23.42 -28.57 21.65
C ASP A 418 23.62 -27.39 22.62
N ASN A 419 24.62 -26.55 22.36
CA ASN A 419 24.88 -25.34 23.14
C ASN A 419 25.04 -24.15 22.20
N ALA A 420 24.35 -23.06 22.51
CA ALA A 420 24.57 -21.77 21.86
C ALA A 420 25.59 -20.94 22.65
N GLU A 421 26.37 -20.13 21.95
CA GLU A 421 27.15 -19.06 22.58
C GLU A 421 26.20 -17.90 22.95
N ILE A 422 26.02 -17.60 24.24
CA ILE A 422 25.13 -16.53 24.69
C ILE A 422 25.95 -15.30 25.07
N ARG A 423 25.67 -14.14 24.46
CA ARG A 423 26.35 -12.87 24.77
C ARG A 423 25.36 -11.72 24.95
N ASN A 424 25.63 -10.87 25.95
CA ASN A 424 24.87 -9.66 26.20
C ASN A 424 25.44 -8.49 25.40
N TYR A 425 24.57 -7.62 24.89
CA TYR A 425 24.98 -6.32 24.35
C TYR A 425 24.18 -5.21 25.05
N LEU A 426 24.88 -4.23 25.60
CA LEU A 426 24.26 -3.07 26.26
C LEU A 426 24.02 -1.93 25.27
N ASP A 427 24.90 -1.83 24.27
CA ASP A 427 24.87 -0.81 23.22
C ASP A 427 24.92 -1.46 21.83
N LEU A 428 24.26 -0.84 20.84
CA LEU A 428 24.28 -1.32 19.46
C LEU A 428 25.68 -1.27 18.83
N ARG A 429 26.59 -0.44 19.36
CA ARG A 429 27.99 -0.36 18.95
C ARG A 429 28.76 -1.65 19.24
N GLU A 430 28.39 -2.39 20.28
CA GLU A 430 29.02 -3.67 20.64
C GLU A 430 28.70 -4.80 19.65
N LEU A 431 27.66 -4.63 18.82
CA LEU A 431 27.28 -5.64 17.83
C LEU A 431 28.38 -5.88 16.79
N ASP A 432 29.20 -4.88 16.47
CA ASP A 432 30.28 -5.04 15.47
C ASP A 432 31.35 -6.01 15.95
N SER A 433 31.85 -5.82 17.17
CA SER A 433 32.86 -6.71 17.75
C SER A 433 32.31 -8.12 17.94
N HIS A 434 31.04 -8.25 18.35
CA HIS A 434 30.39 -9.55 18.46
C HIS A 434 30.23 -10.25 17.10
N PHE A 435 29.74 -9.56 16.07
CA PHE A 435 29.58 -10.17 14.75
C PHE A 435 30.91 -10.54 14.11
N LEU A 436 31.94 -9.69 14.24
CA LEU A 436 33.28 -9.97 13.76
C LEU A 436 33.87 -11.21 14.44
N ASP A 437 33.80 -11.28 15.77
CA ASP A 437 34.30 -12.43 16.51
C ASP A 437 33.54 -13.72 16.15
N LEU A 438 32.20 -13.68 16.10
CA LEU A 438 31.39 -14.84 15.72
C LEU A 438 31.67 -15.29 14.28
N LYS A 439 31.91 -14.34 13.36
CA LYS A 439 32.30 -14.65 11.97
C LYS A 439 33.67 -15.33 11.92
N ASN A 440 34.67 -14.79 12.64
CA ASN A 440 36.02 -15.35 12.71
C ASN A 440 36.03 -16.76 13.33
N ASN A 441 35.15 -17.01 14.30
CA ASN A 441 34.96 -18.33 14.92
C ASN A 441 34.02 -19.27 14.15
N GLN A 442 33.67 -18.91 12.91
CA GLN A 442 32.87 -19.71 11.97
C GLN A 442 31.48 -20.11 12.50
N PHE A 443 30.77 -19.18 13.14
CA PHE A 443 29.36 -19.37 13.48
C PHE A 443 28.49 -19.29 12.22
N ASP A 444 27.57 -20.24 12.08
CA ASP A 444 26.64 -20.31 10.93
C ASP A 444 25.41 -19.42 11.11
N LEU A 445 24.99 -19.15 12.35
CA LEU A 445 23.74 -18.45 12.66
C LEU A 445 23.80 -17.69 14.00
N VAL A 446 23.25 -16.47 14.01
CA VAL A 446 23.10 -15.69 15.25
C VAL A 446 21.65 -15.29 15.46
N TYR A 447 21.06 -15.70 16.57
CA TYR A 447 19.79 -15.16 17.03
C TYR A 447 20.03 -13.80 17.71
N VAL A 448 19.22 -12.81 17.38
CA VAL A 448 19.33 -11.47 17.99
C VAL A 448 18.00 -11.08 18.62
N ILE A 449 17.96 -10.99 19.95
CA ILE A 449 16.77 -10.56 20.69
C ILE A 449 16.72 -9.04 20.68
N ILE A 450 15.79 -8.48 19.89
CA ILE A 450 15.68 -7.04 19.67
C ILE A 450 14.49 -6.42 20.42
N PRO A 451 14.52 -5.11 20.72
CA PRO A 451 13.38 -4.41 21.28
C PRO A 451 12.12 -4.47 20.39
N ASN A 452 10.96 -4.28 20.99
CA ASN A 452 9.69 -4.35 20.26
C ASN A 452 9.44 -3.21 19.27
N SER A 453 10.11 -2.08 19.50
CA SER A 453 9.96 -0.81 18.79
C SER A 453 11.32 -0.16 18.51
N GLY A 454 11.34 0.82 17.62
CA GLY A 454 12.57 1.50 17.18
C GLY A 454 13.19 0.86 15.94
N SER A 455 14.38 1.34 15.57
CA SER A 455 15.12 0.98 14.36
C SER A 455 16.22 -0.07 14.58
N VAL A 456 16.23 -0.74 15.74
CA VAL A 456 17.29 -1.71 16.11
C VAL A 456 17.39 -2.85 15.10
N TYR A 457 16.26 -3.33 14.56
CA TYR A 457 16.26 -4.35 13.52
C TYR A 457 17.09 -3.92 12.31
N ASP A 458 16.96 -2.65 11.89
CA ASP A 458 17.63 -2.14 10.71
C ASP A 458 19.14 -2.11 10.91
N VAL A 459 19.59 -1.60 12.07
CA VAL A 459 21.01 -1.56 12.46
C VAL A 459 21.61 -2.96 12.51
N VAL A 460 20.91 -3.92 13.13
CA VAL A 460 21.36 -5.32 13.19
C VAL A 460 21.57 -5.89 11.79
N LYS A 461 20.66 -5.60 10.86
CA LYS A 461 20.74 -6.11 9.49
C LYS A 461 21.83 -5.43 8.65
N GLN A 462 22.01 -4.13 8.81
CA GLN A 462 23.10 -3.41 8.15
C GLN A 462 24.46 -3.98 8.57
N LYS A 463 24.74 -4.03 9.88
CA LYS A 463 26.01 -4.56 10.39
C LYS A 463 26.24 -6.02 9.97
N ALA A 464 25.25 -6.88 10.25
CA ALA A 464 25.42 -8.31 10.00
C ALA A 464 25.60 -8.66 8.51
N GLU A 465 24.91 -7.97 7.60
CA GLU A 465 24.86 -8.37 6.18
C GLU A 465 25.75 -7.50 5.28
N LEU A 466 25.97 -6.23 5.59
CA LEU A 466 26.80 -5.32 4.78
C LEU A 466 28.24 -5.21 5.26
N GLU A 467 28.53 -5.53 6.52
CA GLU A 467 29.87 -5.34 7.11
C GLU A 467 30.54 -6.68 7.45
N HIS A 468 29.80 -7.61 8.06
CA HIS A 468 30.39 -8.84 8.63
C HIS A 468 30.04 -10.15 7.89
N GLY A 469 29.02 -10.14 7.04
CA GLY A 469 28.58 -11.33 6.29
C GLY A 469 28.13 -12.51 7.19
N ILE A 470 27.38 -12.23 8.25
CA ILE A 470 26.88 -13.23 9.22
C ILE A 470 25.36 -13.37 9.17
N LEU A 471 24.88 -14.61 9.16
CA LEU A 471 23.46 -14.91 9.05
C LEU A 471 22.75 -14.68 10.40
N THR A 472 21.71 -13.84 10.40
CA THR A 472 21.00 -13.47 11.63
C THR A 472 19.50 -13.80 11.61
N GLN A 473 18.96 -14.25 12.75
CA GLN A 473 17.52 -14.45 13.02
C GLN A 473 17.06 -13.59 14.20
N CYS A 474 16.41 -12.47 13.92
CA CYS A 474 15.90 -11.59 14.98
C CYS A 474 14.60 -12.13 15.60
N ILE A 475 14.41 -11.93 16.90
CA ILE A 475 13.18 -12.17 17.64
C ILE A 475 12.90 -11.00 18.58
N LYS A 476 11.62 -10.64 18.77
CA LYS A 476 11.27 -9.52 19.66
C LYS A 476 11.37 -9.96 21.13
N GLU A 477 11.90 -9.10 21.98
CA GLU A 477 12.02 -9.34 23.43
C GLU A 477 10.69 -9.73 24.08
N ASN A 478 9.54 -9.12 23.72
CA ASN A 478 8.25 -9.51 24.32
C ASN A 478 7.81 -10.91 23.89
N THR A 479 8.26 -11.40 22.74
CA THR A 479 7.96 -12.77 22.31
C THR A 479 8.71 -13.76 23.19
N VAL A 480 9.97 -13.44 23.55
CA VAL A 480 10.80 -14.24 24.47
C VAL A 480 10.25 -14.16 25.90
N LEU A 481 10.02 -12.95 26.43
CA LEU A 481 9.49 -12.72 27.78
C LEU A 481 8.12 -13.38 28.03
N ARG A 482 7.29 -13.51 26.99
CA ARG A 482 5.99 -14.21 27.08
C ARG A 482 6.10 -15.73 26.93
N LYS A 483 7.31 -16.28 27.05
CA LYS A 483 7.61 -17.73 26.94
C LYS A 483 7.02 -18.34 25.67
N CYS A 484 7.55 -17.91 24.51
CA CYS A 484 7.24 -18.42 23.16
C CYS A 484 6.44 -19.74 23.13
N ASN A 485 5.32 -19.80 22.41
CA ASN A 485 4.66 -21.08 22.20
C ASN A 485 5.38 -21.94 21.14
N LEU A 486 5.12 -23.25 21.15
CA LEU A 486 5.72 -24.21 20.21
C LEU A 486 5.48 -23.83 18.74
N GLN A 487 4.31 -23.29 18.41
CA GLN A 487 3.99 -22.82 17.05
C GLN A 487 4.89 -21.65 16.63
N CYS A 488 5.19 -20.73 17.55
CA CYS A 488 6.08 -19.60 17.31
C CYS A 488 7.50 -20.09 17.00
N ILE A 489 8.04 -21.00 17.82
CA ILE A 489 9.36 -21.58 17.59
C ILE A 489 9.39 -22.39 16.29
N GLY A 490 8.34 -23.15 15.97
CA GLY A 490 8.23 -23.86 14.70
C GLY A 490 8.30 -22.92 13.49
N ASN A 491 7.58 -21.79 13.55
CA ASN A 491 7.63 -20.76 12.51
C ASN A 491 8.99 -20.03 12.43
N VAL A 492 9.74 -19.98 13.52
CA VAL A 492 11.12 -19.49 13.54
C VAL A 492 12.04 -20.50 12.85
N LEU A 493 11.91 -21.79 13.16
CA LEU A 493 12.73 -22.86 12.59
C LEU A 493 12.49 -23.04 11.08
N LEU A 494 11.26 -22.84 10.59
CA LEU A 494 10.99 -22.77 9.14
C LEU A 494 11.89 -21.73 8.45
N LYS A 495 12.06 -20.54 9.05
CA LYS A 495 12.91 -19.47 8.51
C LYS A 495 14.39 -19.81 8.64
N VAL A 496 14.78 -20.43 9.74
CA VAL A 496 16.16 -20.80 10.04
C VAL A 496 16.66 -21.86 9.07
N ASN A 497 15.88 -22.93 8.86
CA ASN A 497 16.24 -23.98 7.92
C ASN A 497 16.42 -23.42 6.50
N SER A 498 15.48 -22.59 6.00
CA SER A 498 15.64 -21.96 4.68
C SER A 498 16.84 -21.02 4.58
N LYS A 499 17.18 -20.29 5.65
CA LYS A 499 18.38 -19.46 5.69
C LYS A 499 19.68 -20.26 5.68
N LEU A 500 19.66 -21.46 6.26
CA LEU A 500 20.74 -22.42 6.21
C LEU A 500 20.74 -23.24 4.90
N ASN A 501 20.01 -22.78 3.87
CA ASN A 501 19.85 -23.44 2.57
C ASN A 501 19.22 -24.84 2.62
N GLY A 502 18.40 -25.12 3.65
CA GLY A 502 17.59 -26.32 3.75
C GLY A 502 16.19 -26.17 3.15
N ILE A 503 15.55 -27.30 2.85
CA ILE A 503 14.18 -27.38 2.31
C ILE A 503 13.23 -27.85 3.41
N ASN A 504 12.20 -27.04 3.69
CA ASN A 504 11.20 -27.36 4.71
C ASN A 504 10.26 -28.47 4.23
N HIS A 505 9.70 -28.29 3.04
CA HIS A 505 8.75 -29.20 2.39
C HIS A 505 8.80 -29.03 0.88
N LYS A 506 8.36 -30.06 0.15
CA LYS A 506 8.04 -29.97 -1.28
C LYS A 506 6.57 -30.27 -1.53
N LEU A 507 6.12 -30.09 -2.77
CA LEU A 507 4.83 -30.63 -3.19
C LEU A 507 5.01 -32.10 -3.59
N LYS A 508 4.00 -32.92 -3.32
CA LYS A 508 3.95 -34.27 -3.87
C LYS A 508 3.94 -34.19 -5.40
N ASP A 509 4.72 -35.04 -6.04
CA ASP A 509 4.86 -35.02 -7.49
C ASP A 509 3.51 -35.36 -8.15
N ASP A 510 3.08 -34.48 -9.06
CA ASP A 510 1.90 -34.63 -9.89
C ASP A 510 2.29 -34.36 -11.35
N THR A 511 2.26 -35.42 -12.16
CA THR A 511 2.67 -35.39 -13.57
C THR A 511 1.83 -34.44 -14.42
N LEU A 512 0.60 -34.13 -14.02
CA LEU A 512 -0.30 -33.24 -14.76
C LEU A 512 0.03 -31.77 -14.57
N CYS A 513 0.80 -31.43 -13.53
CA CYS A 513 1.00 -30.04 -13.08
C CYS A 513 2.48 -29.65 -12.97
N LEU A 514 3.40 -30.51 -13.46
CA LEU A 514 4.84 -30.33 -13.30
C LEU A 514 5.50 -29.80 -14.58
N LEU A 515 6.07 -28.60 -14.49
CA LEU A 515 7.04 -28.11 -15.50
C LEU A 515 8.41 -28.69 -15.19
N LYS A 516 8.93 -29.52 -16.09
CA LYS A 516 10.29 -30.07 -15.97
C LYS A 516 11.31 -28.94 -16.11
N ASN A 517 12.35 -29.02 -15.27
CA ASN A 517 13.51 -28.12 -15.30
C ASN A 517 13.17 -26.62 -15.43
N ALA A 518 12.23 -26.16 -14.60
CA ALA A 518 11.79 -24.78 -14.57
C ALA A 518 12.56 -23.95 -13.54
N MET A 519 12.73 -22.66 -13.85
CA MET A 519 13.12 -21.62 -12.91
C MET A 519 11.90 -20.72 -12.66
N PHE A 520 11.50 -20.59 -11.39
CA PHE A 520 10.48 -19.64 -10.95
C PHE A 520 11.16 -18.34 -10.52
N LEU A 521 10.94 -17.30 -11.31
CA LEU A 521 11.49 -15.97 -11.09
C LEU A 521 10.39 -15.07 -10.55
N GLY A 522 10.67 -14.26 -9.55
CA GLY A 522 9.75 -13.26 -9.00
C GLY A 522 10.43 -11.91 -8.90
N ALA A 523 9.70 -10.83 -9.14
CA ALA A 523 10.23 -9.47 -8.97
C ALA A 523 9.20 -8.49 -8.39
N ASP A 524 9.69 -7.56 -7.57
CA ASP A 524 8.93 -6.47 -6.96
C ASP A 524 9.81 -5.20 -6.89
N VAL A 525 9.19 -4.04 -7.07
CA VAL A 525 9.83 -2.74 -6.89
C VAL A 525 9.12 -2.00 -5.77
N THR A 526 9.88 -1.59 -4.76
CA THR A 526 9.36 -0.83 -3.63
C THR A 526 9.77 0.63 -3.76
N HIS A 527 8.79 1.53 -3.84
CA HIS A 527 8.97 2.99 -3.86
C HIS A 527 9.01 3.61 -2.46
N PRO A 528 9.65 4.77 -2.29
CA PRO A 528 9.60 5.50 -1.02
C PRO A 528 8.22 6.17 -0.87
N SER A 529 8.00 6.85 0.24
CA SER A 529 6.79 7.66 0.40
C SER A 529 6.77 8.79 -0.65
N PRO A 530 5.60 9.25 -1.16
CA PRO A 530 5.54 10.27 -2.21
C PRO A 530 6.20 11.61 -1.89
N ASP A 531 6.40 11.90 -0.60
CA ASP A 531 7.09 13.06 -0.04
C ASP A 531 8.62 12.88 0.06
N GLN A 532 9.14 11.69 -0.22
CA GLN A 532 10.55 11.30 -0.07
C GLN A 532 11.19 10.96 -1.43
N ARG A 533 11.08 11.86 -2.41
CA ARG A 533 11.54 11.63 -3.80
C ARG A 533 13.06 11.46 -3.94
N GLU A 534 13.83 11.93 -2.95
CA GLU A 534 15.29 11.80 -2.92
C GLU A 534 15.75 10.38 -2.60
N ILE A 535 14.87 9.54 -2.02
CA ILE A 535 15.19 8.16 -1.70
C ILE A 535 15.04 7.31 -2.99
N PRO A 536 16.03 6.47 -3.36
CA PRO A 536 15.94 5.62 -4.55
C PRO A 536 14.81 4.59 -4.43
N SER A 537 14.35 4.02 -5.55
CA SER A 537 13.52 2.82 -5.54
C SER A 537 14.38 1.58 -5.30
N VAL A 538 13.83 0.55 -4.65
CA VAL A 538 14.55 -0.70 -4.39
C VAL A 538 13.89 -1.81 -5.18
N VAL A 539 14.69 -2.49 -6.01
CA VAL A 539 14.31 -3.69 -6.75
C VAL A 539 14.67 -4.91 -5.92
N GLY A 540 13.77 -5.89 -5.85
CA GLY A 540 14.05 -7.23 -5.35
C GLY A 540 13.67 -8.27 -6.39
N VAL A 541 14.56 -9.22 -6.67
CA VAL A 541 14.32 -10.34 -7.60
C VAL A 541 14.73 -11.66 -6.94
N ALA A 542 13.80 -12.62 -6.92
CA ALA A 542 13.98 -13.95 -6.36
C ALA A 542 13.94 -15.01 -7.46
N ALA A 543 14.87 -15.96 -7.49
CA ALA A 543 14.87 -17.06 -8.46
C ALA A 543 15.04 -18.42 -7.76
N SER A 544 14.17 -19.38 -8.08
CA SER A 544 14.33 -20.75 -7.57
C SER A 544 15.55 -21.42 -8.19
N HIS A 545 16.29 -22.20 -7.40
CA HIS A 545 17.48 -22.92 -7.90
C HIS A 545 17.46 -24.43 -7.60
N ASP A 546 16.41 -24.92 -6.92
CA ASP A 546 16.18 -26.34 -6.67
C ASP A 546 15.10 -26.92 -7.62
N PRO A 547 15.04 -28.25 -7.80
CA PRO A 547 14.03 -28.88 -8.66
C PRO A 547 12.57 -28.65 -8.25
N PHE A 548 12.30 -28.33 -6.98
CA PHE A 548 10.95 -28.28 -6.43
C PHE A 548 10.37 -26.86 -6.34
N GLY A 549 11.20 -25.83 -6.57
CA GLY A 549 10.80 -24.44 -6.37
C GLY A 549 10.66 -24.07 -4.89
N ALA A 550 11.45 -24.67 -4.01
CA ALA A 550 11.43 -24.48 -2.56
C ALA A 550 12.55 -23.58 -2.01
N SER A 551 13.65 -23.44 -2.75
CA SER A 551 14.86 -22.69 -2.39
C SER A 551 15.16 -21.63 -3.44
N TYR A 552 15.43 -20.41 -2.97
CA TYR A 552 15.53 -19.24 -3.82
C TYR A 552 16.79 -18.43 -3.52
N ASN A 553 17.44 -17.99 -4.59
CA ASN A 553 18.45 -16.95 -4.54
C ASN A 553 17.77 -15.58 -4.62
N MET A 554 18.32 -14.58 -3.94
CA MET A 554 17.77 -13.22 -3.90
C MET A 554 18.80 -12.23 -4.44
N GLN A 555 18.35 -11.31 -5.27
CA GLN A 555 19.11 -10.17 -5.75
C GLN A 555 18.35 -8.89 -5.42
N TYR A 556 19.08 -7.82 -5.13
CA TYR A 556 18.50 -6.49 -4.97
C TYR A 556 19.31 -5.46 -5.76
N ARG A 557 18.65 -4.39 -6.20
CA ARG A 557 19.28 -3.23 -6.86
C ARG A 557 18.65 -1.94 -6.37
N LEU A 558 19.40 -0.85 -6.50
CA LEU A 558 18.87 0.51 -6.35
C LEU A 558 18.69 1.12 -7.73
N GLN A 559 17.57 1.81 -7.92
CA GLN A 559 17.31 2.56 -9.13
C GLN A 559 16.66 3.91 -8.80
N ARG A 560 16.51 4.77 -9.80
CA ARG A 560 15.90 6.08 -9.62
C ARG A 560 14.50 5.96 -9.01
N SER A 561 14.16 6.93 -8.16
CA SER A 561 12.84 7.01 -7.52
C SER A 561 11.71 7.00 -8.56
N ASP A 562 10.57 6.40 -8.21
CA ASP A 562 9.35 6.28 -9.02
C ASP A 562 9.47 5.54 -10.38
N LEU A 563 10.60 4.92 -10.71
CA LEU A 563 10.70 4.00 -11.85
C LEU A 563 10.18 2.61 -11.46
N GLU A 564 9.15 2.13 -12.16
CA GLU A 564 8.52 0.83 -11.89
C GLU A 564 9.21 -0.30 -12.66
N GLU A 565 9.64 -0.06 -13.90
CA GLU A 565 10.46 -1.01 -14.68
C GLU A 565 11.78 -1.38 -13.97
N ILE A 566 12.27 -2.60 -14.16
CA ILE A 566 13.59 -3.00 -13.67
C ILE A 566 14.65 -2.76 -14.75
N GLN A 567 15.54 -1.79 -14.51
CA GLN A 567 16.54 -1.39 -15.49
C GLN A 567 17.68 -2.42 -15.64
N ASP A 568 18.14 -3.01 -14.54
CA ASP A 568 19.28 -3.94 -14.51
C ASP A 568 18.87 -5.42 -14.60
N MET A 569 17.79 -5.71 -15.34
CA MET A 569 17.21 -7.06 -15.36
C MET A 569 18.15 -8.11 -15.99
N GLU A 570 18.96 -7.71 -16.97
CA GLU A 570 19.93 -8.59 -17.62
C GLU A 570 20.98 -9.11 -16.64
N SER A 571 21.68 -8.22 -15.93
CA SER A 571 22.73 -8.59 -14.98
C SER A 571 22.18 -9.43 -13.82
N ILE A 572 20.99 -9.07 -13.31
CA ILE A 572 20.29 -9.85 -12.28
C ILE A 572 20.00 -11.27 -12.77
N THR A 573 19.51 -11.41 -14.00
CA THR A 573 19.16 -12.71 -14.58
C THR A 573 20.39 -13.58 -14.81
N LEU A 574 21.52 -12.99 -15.25
CA LEU A 574 22.79 -13.70 -15.40
C LEU A 574 23.25 -14.32 -14.07
N GLU A 575 23.19 -13.58 -12.96
CA GLU A 575 23.57 -14.10 -11.65
C GLU A 575 22.64 -15.24 -11.19
N HIS A 576 21.33 -15.12 -11.42
CA HIS A 576 20.39 -16.18 -11.10
C HIS A 576 20.61 -17.44 -11.95
N LEU A 577 20.89 -17.30 -13.25
CA LEU A 577 21.22 -18.42 -14.14
C LEU A 577 22.54 -19.11 -13.73
N ARG A 578 23.55 -18.34 -13.31
CA ARG A 578 24.79 -18.88 -12.76
C ARG A 578 24.53 -19.72 -11.51
N VAL A 579 23.75 -19.21 -10.56
CA VAL A 579 23.39 -19.97 -9.35
C VAL A 579 22.57 -21.20 -9.70
N TYR A 580 21.61 -21.09 -10.61
CA TYR A 580 20.84 -22.25 -11.09
C TYR A 580 21.74 -23.34 -11.64
N HIS A 581 22.67 -22.99 -12.55
CA HIS A 581 23.62 -23.94 -13.12
C HIS A 581 24.54 -24.55 -12.05
N GLN A 582 24.95 -23.79 -11.04
CA GLN A 582 25.75 -24.31 -9.93
C GLN A 582 25.04 -25.44 -9.18
N TYR A 583 23.74 -25.30 -8.92
CA TYR A 583 22.93 -26.29 -8.20
C TYR A 583 22.38 -27.41 -9.09
N ARG A 584 21.96 -27.09 -10.32
CA ARG A 584 21.21 -27.97 -11.22
C ARG A 584 22.09 -28.65 -12.27
N LYS A 585 23.34 -28.20 -12.42
CA LYS A 585 24.30 -28.66 -13.44
C LYS A 585 23.76 -28.58 -14.87
N SER A 586 22.76 -27.73 -15.08
CA SER A 586 22.05 -27.49 -16.32
C SER A 586 21.35 -26.14 -16.23
N TYR A 587 21.03 -25.53 -17.36
CA TYR A 587 20.19 -24.33 -17.43
C TYR A 587 18.71 -24.69 -17.51
N PRO A 588 17.79 -23.81 -17.08
CA PRO A 588 16.37 -24.11 -17.12
C PRO A 588 15.85 -24.22 -18.56
N GLU A 589 14.86 -25.09 -18.78
CA GLU A 589 14.10 -25.16 -20.04
C GLU A 589 12.97 -24.13 -20.07
N HIS A 590 12.49 -23.75 -18.89
CA HIS A 590 11.40 -22.80 -18.69
C HIS A 590 11.78 -21.73 -17.67
N ILE A 591 11.51 -20.46 -17.99
CA ILE A 591 11.56 -19.36 -17.02
C ILE A 591 10.13 -18.84 -16.84
N VAL A 592 9.56 -19.05 -15.66
CA VAL A 592 8.23 -18.54 -15.30
C VAL A 592 8.43 -17.33 -14.39
N TYR A 593 8.15 -16.14 -14.94
CA TYR A 593 8.42 -14.85 -14.34
C TYR A 593 7.16 -14.19 -13.76
N TYR A 594 7.07 -14.10 -12.44
CA TYR A 594 6.00 -13.43 -11.70
C TYR A 594 6.39 -12.00 -11.31
N ARG A 595 5.81 -10.99 -11.96
CA ARG A 595 6.10 -9.57 -11.72
C ARG A 595 4.99 -8.89 -10.92
N ASP A 596 5.29 -8.39 -9.71
CA ASP A 596 4.31 -7.77 -8.79
C ASP A 596 4.43 -6.25 -8.72
N GLY A 597 3.32 -5.52 -8.90
CA GLY A 597 3.28 -4.06 -8.67
C GLY A 597 2.98 -3.21 -9.90
N VAL A 598 2.91 -3.81 -11.09
CA VAL A 598 2.70 -3.07 -12.35
C VAL A 598 1.23 -2.90 -12.70
N SER A 599 0.91 -1.75 -13.30
CA SER A 599 -0.40 -1.43 -13.86
C SER A 599 -0.50 -1.82 -15.35
N ASP A 600 -1.73 -1.98 -15.86
CA ASP A 600 -1.98 -2.41 -17.25
C ASP A 600 -1.25 -1.54 -18.29
N GLY A 601 -1.19 -0.23 -18.06
CA GLY A 601 -0.51 0.71 -18.96
C GLY A 601 1.02 0.55 -19.02
N GLN A 602 1.61 -0.19 -18.09
CA GLN A 602 3.05 -0.44 -18.04
C GLN A 602 3.46 -1.74 -18.74
N PHE A 603 2.52 -2.60 -19.12
CA PHE A 603 2.84 -3.90 -19.73
C PHE A 603 3.77 -3.80 -20.96
N PRO A 604 3.58 -2.85 -21.91
CA PRO A 604 4.50 -2.70 -23.04
C PRO A 604 5.93 -2.38 -22.60
N LYS A 605 6.09 -1.63 -21.51
CA LYS A 605 7.40 -1.26 -20.98
C LYS A 605 8.10 -2.44 -20.31
N ILE A 606 7.36 -3.25 -19.55
CA ILE A 606 7.87 -4.51 -18.96
C ILE A 606 8.35 -5.46 -20.06
N LYS A 607 7.60 -5.60 -21.15
CA LYS A 607 8.04 -6.39 -22.31
C LYS A 607 9.32 -5.84 -22.92
N LYS A 608 9.37 -4.53 -23.18
CA LYS A 608 10.50 -3.89 -23.87
C LYS A 608 11.78 -3.93 -23.05
N GLU A 609 11.70 -3.71 -21.75
CA GLU A 609 12.87 -3.51 -20.90
C GLU A 609 13.23 -4.79 -20.12
N GLU A 610 12.31 -5.33 -19.33
CA GLU A 610 12.61 -6.47 -18.45
C GLU A 610 12.73 -7.79 -19.22
N LEU A 611 11.77 -8.12 -20.10
CA LEU A 611 11.82 -9.39 -20.85
C LEU A 611 12.96 -9.40 -21.87
N SER A 612 13.28 -8.25 -22.48
CA SER A 612 14.47 -8.10 -23.30
C SER A 612 15.74 -8.35 -22.48
N GLY A 613 15.80 -7.86 -21.23
CA GLY A 613 16.93 -8.13 -20.33
C GLY A 613 17.08 -9.61 -19.99
N ILE A 614 15.97 -10.31 -19.70
CA ILE A 614 15.99 -11.77 -19.48
C ILE A 614 16.50 -12.50 -20.75
N SER A 615 16.00 -12.10 -21.92
CA SER A 615 16.36 -12.71 -23.21
C SER A 615 17.83 -12.44 -23.56
N ALA A 616 18.34 -11.24 -23.29
CA ALA A 616 19.74 -10.89 -23.47
C ALA A 616 20.67 -11.71 -22.57
N ALA A 617 20.30 -11.92 -21.30
CA ALA A 617 21.03 -12.79 -20.39
C ALA A 617 21.08 -14.25 -20.89
N CYS A 618 19.96 -14.77 -21.38
CA CYS A 618 19.88 -16.10 -21.97
C CYS A 618 20.77 -16.21 -23.23
N THR A 619 20.71 -15.20 -24.11
CA THR A 619 21.51 -15.14 -25.34
C THR A 619 23.02 -15.12 -25.03
N LYS A 620 23.45 -14.35 -24.03
CA LYS A 620 24.86 -14.31 -23.57
C LYS A 620 25.38 -15.66 -23.11
N LEU A 621 24.51 -16.50 -22.54
CA LEU A 621 24.85 -17.86 -22.12
C LEU A 621 24.54 -18.92 -23.19
N LEU A 622 24.15 -18.51 -24.39
CA LEU A 622 23.81 -19.38 -25.52
C LEU A 622 22.68 -20.38 -25.20
N ILE A 623 21.69 -19.96 -24.40
CA ILE A 623 20.51 -20.75 -24.04
C ILE A 623 19.24 -20.10 -24.58
N ASN A 624 18.20 -20.90 -24.82
CA ASN A 624 16.91 -20.43 -25.33
C ASN A 624 15.72 -21.04 -24.55
N PRO A 625 15.55 -20.70 -23.25
CA PRO A 625 14.44 -21.20 -22.45
C PRO A 625 13.10 -20.60 -22.91
N LYS A 626 12.02 -21.36 -22.72
CA LYS A 626 10.65 -20.86 -22.90
C LYS A 626 10.31 -19.91 -21.74
N ILE A 627 10.05 -18.65 -22.07
CA ILE A 627 9.67 -17.58 -21.12
C ILE A 627 8.16 -17.47 -21.03
N CYS A 628 7.63 -17.46 -19.81
CA CYS A 628 6.25 -17.12 -19.48
C CYS A 628 6.24 -15.99 -18.44
N CYS A 629 5.69 -14.83 -18.77
CA CYS A 629 5.59 -13.68 -17.86
C CYS A 629 4.16 -13.49 -17.38
N VAL A 630 3.98 -13.58 -16.05
CA VAL A 630 2.71 -13.44 -15.35
C VAL A 630 2.78 -12.21 -14.45
N ILE A 631 2.01 -11.18 -14.77
CA ILE A 631 1.84 -10.01 -13.92
C ILE A 631 0.91 -10.36 -12.75
N VAL A 632 1.38 -10.10 -11.53
CA VAL A 632 0.67 -10.31 -10.27
C VAL A 632 0.14 -8.98 -9.76
N VAL A 633 -1.18 -8.79 -9.77
CA VAL A 633 -1.82 -7.58 -9.26
C VAL A 633 -2.60 -7.90 -7.99
N LYS A 634 -1.93 -7.75 -6.84
CA LYS A 634 -2.54 -7.95 -5.51
C LYS A 634 -3.31 -6.73 -4.99
N ARG A 635 -3.18 -5.55 -5.64
CA ARG A 635 -3.80 -4.29 -5.21
C ARG A 635 -4.88 -3.78 -6.17
N HIS A 636 -6.10 -4.31 -6.06
CA HIS A 636 -7.30 -3.83 -6.80
C HIS A 636 -8.59 -3.83 -5.95
N HIS A 637 -9.72 -3.49 -6.56
CA HIS A 637 -11.03 -3.34 -5.89
C HIS A 637 -12.02 -4.49 -6.12
N THR A 638 -11.75 -5.43 -7.02
CA THR A 638 -12.57 -6.65 -7.18
C THR A 638 -12.61 -7.48 -5.89
N ARG A 639 -13.81 -7.90 -5.46
CA ARG A 639 -14.07 -8.78 -4.30
C ARG A 639 -15.12 -9.81 -4.68
N PHE A 640 -15.05 -11.00 -4.07
CA PHE A 640 -16.02 -12.07 -4.25
C PHE A 640 -16.88 -12.23 -3.00
N PHE A 641 -18.19 -12.42 -3.20
CA PHE A 641 -19.18 -12.55 -2.15
C PHE A 641 -19.94 -13.87 -2.36
N PRO A 642 -19.63 -14.94 -1.62
CA PRO A 642 -20.33 -16.21 -1.77
C PRO A 642 -21.77 -16.10 -1.24
N ASN A 643 -22.67 -16.93 -1.78
CA ASN A 643 -24.07 -16.98 -1.38
C ASN A 643 -24.30 -17.77 -0.06
N GLY A 644 -23.24 -18.30 0.57
CA GLY A 644 -23.32 -19.06 1.81
C GLY A 644 -23.46 -18.17 3.06
N THR A 645 -23.66 -18.82 4.22
CA THR A 645 -23.61 -18.18 5.54
C THR A 645 -22.26 -18.43 6.22
N PRO A 646 -21.82 -17.53 7.12
CA PRO A 646 -20.62 -17.76 7.92
C PRO A 646 -20.69 -19.10 8.67
N SER A 647 -19.58 -19.84 8.67
CA SER A 647 -19.44 -21.10 9.41
C SER A 647 -18.31 -21.01 10.45
N LEU A 648 -18.19 -22.02 11.32
CA LEU A 648 -17.10 -22.08 12.31
C LEU A 648 -15.71 -22.00 11.65
N TYR A 649 -15.55 -22.64 10.48
CA TYR A 649 -14.30 -22.69 9.73
C TYR A 649 -14.15 -21.56 8.69
N ASN A 650 -15.22 -20.79 8.46
CA ASN A 650 -15.28 -19.65 7.55
C ASN A 650 -16.09 -18.50 8.16
N LYS A 651 -15.61 -17.98 9.31
CA LYS A 651 -16.29 -16.93 10.09
C LYS A 651 -16.56 -15.65 9.30
N PHE A 652 -15.75 -15.36 8.29
CA PHE A 652 -15.89 -14.15 7.47
C PHE A 652 -16.67 -14.39 6.18
N ASN A 653 -17.14 -15.63 5.93
CA ASN A 653 -17.88 -16.04 4.74
C ASN A 653 -17.15 -15.69 3.43
N ASN A 654 -15.86 -16.00 3.35
CA ASN A 654 -15.07 -15.84 2.13
C ASN A 654 -15.26 -17.03 1.19
N VAL A 655 -14.90 -16.88 -0.08
CA VAL A 655 -14.75 -18.03 -0.98
C VAL A 655 -13.61 -18.94 -0.54
N ASP A 656 -13.65 -20.21 -0.93
CA ASP A 656 -12.64 -21.18 -0.54
C ASP A 656 -11.27 -20.90 -1.18
N PRO A 657 -10.15 -21.17 -0.48
CA PRO A 657 -8.84 -21.13 -1.10
C PRO A 657 -8.77 -22.04 -2.33
N GLY A 658 -8.21 -21.54 -3.43
CA GLY A 658 -8.24 -22.20 -4.75
C GLY A 658 -9.37 -21.73 -5.66
N THR A 659 -10.27 -20.85 -5.20
CA THR A 659 -11.33 -20.28 -6.05
C THR A 659 -10.72 -19.42 -7.16
N VAL A 660 -11.02 -19.76 -8.42
CA VAL A 660 -10.58 -19.11 -9.65
C VAL A 660 -11.78 -18.55 -10.42
N VAL A 661 -11.60 -17.37 -10.99
CA VAL A 661 -12.50 -16.75 -11.98
C VAL A 661 -11.68 -16.26 -13.16
N ASP A 662 -11.88 -16.90 -14.31
CA ASP A 662 -11.17 -16.66 -15.57
C ASP A 662 -12.13 -16.45 -16.75
N ARG A 663 -13.40 -16.18 -16.45
CA ARG A 663 -14.45 -15.84 -17.41
C ARG A 663 -15.27 -14.66 -16.89
N THR A 664 -16.04 -14.03 -17.78
CA THR A 664 -16.98 -12.94 -17.50
C THR A 664 -16.36 -11.62 -17.05
N ILE A 665 -15.58 -11.59 -15.97
CA ILE A 665 -14.96 -10.37 -15.42
C ILE A 665 -13.51 -10.17 -15.86
N VAL A 666 -13.05 -10.98 -16.80
CA VAL A 666 -11.74 -10.89 -17.46
C VAL A 666 -11.95 -10.65 -18.95
N HIS A 667 -10.94 -10.12 -19.63
CA HIS A 667 -11.04 -9.84 -21.06
C HIS A 667 -11.00 -11.14 -21.88
N PRO A 668 -11.93 -11.38 -22.82
CA PRO A 668 -12.02 -12.65 -23.56
C PRO A 668 -10.77 -13.02 -24.36
N ASN A 669 -10.05 -12.05 -24.91
CA ASN A 669 -8.85 -12.30 -25.73
C ASN A 669 -7.55 -12.34 -24.93
N GLU A 670 -7.60 -12.24 -23.61
CA GLU A 670 -6.39 -12.28 -22.78
C GLU A 670 -6.39 -13.46 -21.84
N MET A 671 -5.21 -14.04 -21.65
CA MET A 671 -4.99 -15.06 -20.64
C MET A 671 -4.87 -14.38 -19.27
N GLN A 672 -6.02 -14.17 -18.63
CA GLN A 672 -6.17 -13.49 -17.36
C GLN A 672 -7.08 -14.28 -16.43
N PHE A 673 -6.74 -14.31 -15.14
CA PHE A 673 -7.59 -14.94 -14.12
C PHE A 673 -7.45 -14.25 -12.76
N PHE A 674 -8.49 -14.32 -11.96
CA PHE A 674 -8.48 -13.98 -10.54
C PHE A 674 -8.41 -15.26 -9.72
N MET A 675 -7.62 -15.28 -8.65
CA MET A 675 -7.57 -16.42 -7.74
C MET A 675 -7.51 -15.97 -6.28
N VAL A 676 -8.32 -16.59 -5.43
CA VAL A 676 -8.18 -16.53 -3.97
C VAL A 676 -7.39 -17.74 -3.51
N SER A 677 -6.07 -17.63 -3.40
CA SER A 677 -5.19 -18.76 -3.05
C SER A 677 -5.12 -19.07 -1.55
N HIS A 678 -5.61 -18.17 -0.69
CA HIS A 678 -5.37 -18.23 0.75
C HIS A 678 -6.68 -18.10 1.54
N GLN A 679 -6.68 -18.65 2.75
CA GLN A 679 -7.73 -18.35 3.71
C GLN A 679 -7.44 -17.01 4.36
N SER A 680 -8.35 -16.05 4.14
CA SER A 680 -8.32 -14.76 4.84
C SER A 680 -8.56 -14.96 6.33
N ILE A 681 -7.55 -14.61 7.15
CA ILE A 681 -7.63 -14.70 8.61
C ILE A 681 -8.58 -13.65 9.17
N GLN A 682 -8.70 -12.50 8.49
CA GLN A 682 -9.51 -11.38 8.95
C GLN A 682 -10.11 -10.62 7.77
N GLY A 683 -11.41 -10.37 7.84
CA GLY A 683 -12.14 -9.59 6.85
C GLY A 683 -12.30 -10.29 5.50
N THR A 684 -12.71 -9.52 4.50
CA THR A 684 -12.97 -10.00 3.13
C THR A 684 -11.67 -10.31 2.39
N ALA A 685 -11.56 -11.53 1.87
CA ALA A 685 -10.44 -12.00 1.06
C ALA A 685 -10.30 -11.16 -0.21
N LYS A 686 -9.05 -10.92 -0.58
CA LYS A 686 -8.72 -10.23 -1.82
C LYS A 686 -8.22 -11.26 -2.82
N PRO A 687 -8.97 -11.51 -3.92
CA PRO A 687 -8.40 -12.30 -5.00
C PRO A 687 -7.19 -11.55 -5.55
N THR A 688 -6.18 -12.29 -5.99
CA THR A 688 -5.07 -11.74 -6.76
C THR A 688 -5.41 -11.90 -8.24
N ARG A 689 -5.21 -10.85 -9.03
CA ARG A 689 -5.38 -10.90 -10.49
C ARG A 689 -4.06 -11.23 -11.15
N TYR A 690 -4.08 -12.17 -12.08
CA TYR A 690 -2.94 -12.62 -12.86
C TYR A 690 -3.19 -12.32 -14.34
N ASN A 691 -2.23 -11.66 -14.98
CA ASN A 691 -2.27 -11.33 -16.41
C ASN A 691 -1.03 -11.91 -17.08
N VAL A 692 -1.21 -12.84 -18.01
CA VAL A 692 -0.09 -13.39 -18.78
C VAL A 692 0.20 -12.45 -19.94
N ILE A 693 1.38 -11.83 -19.92
CA ILE A 693 1.77 -10.88 -20.97
C ILE A 693 2.74 -11.51 -21.98
N GLU A 694 3.43 -12.59 -21.62
CA GLU A 694 4.33 -13.33 -22.51
C GLU A 694 4.18 -14.82 -22.25
N ASN A 695 4.13 -15.66 -23.29
CA ASN A 695 3.98 -17.11 -23.16
C ASN A 695 4.58 -17.83 -24.37
N THR A 696 5.89 -17.70 -24.56
CA THR A 696 6.62 -18.33 -25.68
C THR A 696 6.55 -19.86 -25.67
N GLY A 697 6.25 -20.45 -24.50
CA GLY A 697 6.09 -21.90 -24.33
C GLY A 697 4.70 -22.43 -24.64
N ASN A 698 3.72 -21.57 -24.97
CA ASN A 698 2.31 -21.92 -25.16
C ASN A 698 1.73 -22.75 -24.01
N LEU A 699 2.05 -22.36 -22.76
CA LEU A 699 1.52 -23.01 -21.58
C LEU A 699 0.01 -22.82 -21.49
N ASP A 700 -0.71 -23.90 -21.22
CA ASP A 700 -2.16 -23.90 -21.04
C ASP A 700 -2.58 -23.11 -19.79
N ILE A 701 -3.75 -22.48 -19.84
CA ILE A 701 -4.24 -21.63 -18.74
C ILE A 701 -4.56 -22.44 -17.48
N ASP A 702 -5.10 -23.65 -17.58
CA ASP A 702 -5.40 -24.49 -16.42
C ASP A 702 -4.10 -24.96 -15.75
N LEU A 703 -3.08 -25.28 -16.55
CA LEU A 703 -1.73 -25.56 -16.03
C LEU A 703 -1.17 -24.34 -15.28
N LEU A 704 -1.25 -23.14 -15.86
CA LEU A 704 -0.74 -21.92 -15.22
C LEU A 704 -1.48 -21.58 -13.94
N GLN A 705 -2.80 -21.76 -13.90
CA GLN A 705 -3.62 -21.55 -12.71
C GLN A 705 -3.22 -22.51 -11.58
N GLN A 706 -3.10 -23.81 -11.88
CA GLN A 706 -2.70 -24.81 -10.89
C GLN A 706 -1.24 -24.61 -10.44
N LEU A 707 -0.32 -24.31 -11.36
CA LEU A 707 1.07 -23.99 -11.04
C LEU A 707 1.17 -22.76 -10.11
N THR A 708 0.44 -21.69 -10.42
CA THR A 708 0.37 -20.48 -9.60
C THR A 708 -0.17 -20.80 -8.21
N TYR A 709 -1.21 -21.65 -8.12
CA TYR A 709 -1.80 -22.07 -6.84
C TYR A 709 -0.83 -22.93 -6.02
N ASN A 710 -0.14 -23.87 -6.67
CA ASN A 710 0.89 -24.71 -6.08
C ASN A 710 2.02 -23.88 -5.46
N LEU A 711 2.53 -22.89 -6.19
CA LEU A 711 3.58 -21.98 -5.70
C LEU A 711 3.12 -21.10 -4.52
N CYS A 712 1.81 -20.91 -4.31
CA CYS A 712 1.31 -20.23 -3.12
C CYS A 712 1.50 -21.06 -1.84
N HIS A 713 1.72 -22.38 -1.95
CA HIS A 713 2.00 -23.28 -0.82
C HIS A 713 3.50 -23.47 -0.55
N MET A 714 4.35 -22.93 -1.42
CA MET A 714 5.82 -23.07 -1.35
C MET A 714 6.51 -21.92 -0.62
N PHE A 715 5.76 -21.05 0.06
CA PHE A 715 6.35 -19.95 0.82
C PHE A 715 7.03 -20.48 2.10
N PRO A 716 8.35 -20.30 2.29
CA PRO A 716 9.11 -21.04 3.30
C PRO A 716 8.90 -20.57 4.73
N ARG A 717 8.08 -19.54 5.00
CA ARG A 717 7.99 -18.90 6.32
C ARG A 717 6.74 -19.25 7.11
N CYS A 718 5.83 -20.05 6.56
CA CYS A 718 4.62 -20.51 7.24
C CYS A 718 4.04 -21.79 6.60
N ASN A 719 3.20 -22.50 7.36
CA ASN A 719 2.47 -23.68 6.90
C ASN A 719 1.07 -23.30 6.38
N ARG A 720 1.02 -22.30 5.50
CA ARG A 720 -0.21 -21.77 4.91
C ARG A 720 0.02 -21.37 3.47
N ALA A 721 -1.01 -21.53 2.65
CA ALA A 721 -1.06 -20.90 1.35
C ALA A 721 -1.07 -19.37 1.51
N VAL A 722 -0.14 -18.69 0.85
CA VAL A 722 -0.09 -17.21 0.80
C VAL A 722 -0.95 -16.68 -0.33
N SER A 723 -1.21 -15.37 -0.34
CA SER A 723 -2.16 -14.73 -1.26
C SER A 723 -1.70 -14.61 -2.71
N TYR A 724 -0.42 -14.90 -2.98
CA TYR A 724 0.19 -14.89 -4.31
C TYR A 724 1.49 -15.74 -4.28
N PRO A 725 2.03 -16.18 -5.43
CA PRO A 725 3.13 -17.15 -5.50
C PRO A 725 4.36 -16.77 -4.66
N ALA A 726 4.97 -17.79 -4.05
CA ALA A 726 6.23 -17.67 -3.32
C ALA A 726 7.32 -16.83 -4.01
N PRO A 727 7.65 -16.98 -5.32
CA PRO A 727 8.68 -16.17 -5.97
C PRO A 727 8.44 -14.66 -5.85
N ALA A 728 7.24 -14.19 -6.21
CA ALA A 728 6.88 -12.77 -6.10
C ALA A 728 6.83 -12.31 -4.63
N TYR A 729 6.38 -13.16 -3.71
CA TYR A 729 6.37 -12.82 -2.29
C TYR A 729 7.79 -12.64 -1.74
N LEU A 730 8.70 -13.54 -2.10
CA LEU A 730 10.10 -13.48 -1.70
C LEU A 730 10.82 -12.27 -2.31
N ALA A 731 10.51 -11.93 -3.56
CA ALA A 731 11.01 -10.71 -4.21
C ALA A 731 10.62 -9.44 -3.44
N HIS A 732 9.37 -9.33 -3.00
CA HIS A 732 8.92 -8.24 -2.14
C HIS A 732 9.68 -8.20 -0.80
N LEU A 733 10.03 -9.36 -0.22
CA LEU A 733 10.86 -9.40 0.99
C LEU A 733 12.31 -8.99 0.72
N ALA A 734 12.85 -9.30 -0.46
CA ALA A 734 14.18 -8.85 -0.88
C ALA A 734 14.21 -7.32 -1.10
N ALA A 735 13.19 -6.74 -1.74
CA ALA A 735 13.06 -5.30 -1.90
C ALA A 735 12.89 -4.60 -0.53
N ALA A 736 12.05 -5.15 0.36
CA ALA A 736 11.89 -4.66 1.72
C ALA A 736 13.19 -4.78 2.54
N ARG A 737 14.04 -5.77 2.25
CA ARG A 737 15.36 -5.88 2.86
C ARG A 737 16.31 -4.80 2.33
N GLY A 738 16.37 -4.58 1.02
CA GLY A 738 17.18 -3.49 0.45
C GLY A 738 16.79 -2.12 0.99
N ARG A 739 15.50 -1.91 1.31
CA ARG A 739 15.04 -0.70 2.02
C ARG A 739 15.67 -0.51 3.39
N VAL A 740 15.84 -1.59 4.14
CA VAL A 740 16.49 -1.56 5.46
C VAL A 740 17.94 -1.10 5.36
N TYR A 741 18.64 -1.42 4.27
CA TYR A 741 20.02 -0.97 4.04
C TYR A 741 20.13 0.55 3.79
N LEU A 742 19.02 1.23 3.51
CA LEU A 742 18.97 2.69 3.31
C LEU A 742 18.59 3.46 4.58
N THR A 743 18.17 2.77 5.66
CA THR A 743 17.77 3.42 6.91
C THR A 743 18.94 4.20 7.51
N GLY A 744 18.67 5.44 7.95
CA GLY A 744 19.66 6.32 8.59
C GLY A 744 20.37 7.27 7.62
N CYS A 745 20.21 7.10 6.31
CA CYS A 745 20.77 8.00 5.31
C CYS A 745 19.83 9.17 5.02
N THR A 746 20.36 10.40 5.09
CA THR A 746 19.61 11.64 4.82
C THR A 746 20.00 12.30 3.49
N LYS A 747 21.10 11.88 2.88
CA LYS A 747 21.57 12.30 1.55
C LYS A 747 22.01 11.08 0.77
N PHE A 748 21.58 10.99 -0.48
CA PHE A 748 21.90 9.89 -1.39
C PHE A 748 22.73 10.42 -2.57
N LEU A 749 23.79 9.69 -2.94
CA LEU A 749 24.47 9.88 -4.23
C LEU A 749 23.65 9.23 -5.36
N THR A 750 24.27 8.95 -6.51
CA THR A 750 23.58 8.23 -7.57
C THR A 750 23.19 6.82 -7.10
N PRO A 751 22.09 6.23 -7.61
CA PRO A 751 21.66 4.89 -7.19
C PRO A 751 22.76 3.82 -7.34
N LYS A 752 23.62 3.95 -8.35
CA LYS A 752 24.74 3.04 -8.60
C LYS A 752 25.79 3.12 -7.49
N GLU A 753 26.25 4.32 -7.17
CA GLU A 753 27.24 4.53 -6.09
C GLU A 753 26.68 4.12 -4.72
N GLU A 754 25.40 4.41 -4.46
CA GLU A 754 24.75 3.99 -3.23
C GLU A 754 24.59 2.46 -3.13
N TYR A 755 24.41 1.78 -4.26
CA TYR A 755 24.36 0.32 -4.29
C TYR A 755 25.74 -0.29 -4.05
N GLU A 756 26.78 0.24 -4.69
CA GLU A 756 28.18 -0.22 -4.53
C GLU A 756 28.67 -0.11 -3.07
N LYS A 757 28.23 0.92 -2.33
CA LYS A 757 28.52 1.07 -0.90
C LYS A 757 27.83 0.04 0.01
N ARG A 758 26.83 -0.68 -0.50
CA ARG A 758 25.94 -1.55 0.27
C ARG A 758 25.87 -2.96 -0.31
N LEU A 759 26.94 -3.40 -0.95
CA LEU A 759 27.03 -4.80 -1.36
C LEU A 759 26.98 -5.69 -0.10
N ILE A 760 26.22 -6.78 -0.21
CA ILE A 760 26.17 -7.79 0.84
C ILE A 760 27.49 -8.55 0.79
N VAL A 761 28.17 -8.68 1.93
CA VAL A 761 29.50 -9.30 2.08
C VAL A 761 29.44 -10.82 2.11
#